data_AF-A0A8H4NQV7-F1
#
_entry.id   AF-A0A8H4NQV7-F1
#
_cell.length_a   1.000
_cell.length_b   1.000
_cell.length_c   1.000
_cell.angle_alpha   90.00
_cell.angle_beta   90.00
_cell.angle_gamma   90.00
#
_symmetry.space_group_name_H-M   'P 1'
#
loop_
_entity.id
_entity.type
_entity.pdbx_description
1 polymer ?
#
loop_
_entity_poly.entity_id
_entity_poly.type
_entity_poly.pdbx_seq_one_letter_code
_entity_poly.pdbx_strand_id
1 'polypeptide(L)'
;MASQPSHSRSNSGTDHRPAQPSALRQALNAQDRTGSEDTMAGSPASPPDSPGQAPGATINEIFANESTPLIDGNNQRSSRRRGSVHPAHPGVCSHGTFSPRPTSPTLTMRSTDEDGSETAGSGTHIPVYLAYYVPCLNWMRQYKASYLRGDLVAAITMASFYLPMALSLAANLAHVPPIHGLYAFVFNPFIYALLGSCPQMVVGPEAAGSLLVGTVIKQSAGSGEDEDNDLLHAQICGIVAGMAGAMVLIAGLARLGFMDSVLSRPFLRGFISAIGFVIAVDQLIPELGLAELADDVGVSHGSSVEKIRFIIGNINEVHGLTFAIAGISFLIIMICRELKNRLQPRYPGVAYVPDRFIVVVVSAILCWRLDWESQGVEVLGTVKAANGQLLAFQWPFKLEHMPHIRSAMTTSFLIALLGFFESSVAAKSLGSSETIQGIQLSANREMIALGIANMVGGCFMSLPAFGGYGRSKVNKSTGGKSPASSMFLSIISLLSIFFLLPYFYYLPKPVLSSMISVVAYSLIEEAPHDISFFLKIRGWTELGLMVVIFLATMFYSLTLGMAFGVGISMLMVIKHSTRPRIQILGRIPGTNRFENAEGDKASLEFIEGCLIVKIPEPLTFANTGELKSRLRRLELYGTSKAHPALPRLRSTDMNRNVIFDIHGVTSMDGSGTQVLTEIVRNYHDRGVSVYFSRCPARKDHPVWRLMLSSGIVEMAGERHFVNDVEEALRLTEYEESVTGESSRHREL
;
A
#
# COMPACT_ATOMS: atom_id res chain seq x y z
N MET A 1 -66.86 -20.68 2.44
CA MET A 1 -67.32 -21.64 1.41
C MET A 1 -66.11 -21.91 0.52
N ALA A 2 -65.62 -23.14 0.32
CA ALA A 2 -66.28 -24.37 -0.16
C ALA A 2 -66.71 -24.23 -1.64
N SER A 3 -66.38 -25.16 -2.57
CA SER A 3 -65.83 -26.53 -2.43
C SER A 3 -64.94 -27.00 -3.62
N GLN A 4 -64.22 -28.12 -3.42
CA GLN A 4 -63.51 -28.94 -4.44
C GLN A 4 -64.50 -30.01 -5.05
N PRO A 5 -64.14 -31.25 -5.53
CA PRO A 5 -62.85 -31.88 -5.93
C PRO A 5 -62.86 -32.85 -7.17
N SER A 6 -61.68 -33.28 -7.62
CA SER A 6 -61.33 -34.65 -8.10
C SER A 6 -59.79 -34.80 -8.21
N HIS A 7 -59.09 -35.64 -7.44
CA HIS A 7 -58.88 -37.11 -7.51
C HIS A 7 -58.14 -37.59 -8.79
N SER A 8 -57.13 -38.49 -8.73
CA SER A 8 -56.89 -39.61 -7.79
C SER A 8 -55.38 -39.89 -7.52
N ARG A 9 -54.95 -40.19 -6.27
CA ARG A 9 -54.54 -41.51 -5.67
C ARG A 9 -53.17 -42.09 -6.16
N SER A 10 -52.33 -42.74 -5.32
CA SER A 10 -52.41 -43.01 -3.85
C SER A 10 -51.09 -43.57 -3.26
N ASN A 11 -50.81 -43.25 -1.97
CA ASN A 11 -50.13 -44.04 -0.91
C ASN A 11 -48.69 -44.58 -1.15
N SER A 12 -47.81 -44.82 -0.16
CA SER A 12 -47.69 -44.56 1.30
C SER A 12 -46.24 -44.96 1.71
N GLY A 13 -45.58 -44.55 2.80
CA GLY A 13 -45.91 -43.69 3.94
C GLY A 13 -45.19 -44.20 5.21
N THR A 14 -44.54 -43.32 6.01
CA THR A 14 -43.88 -43.58 7.33
C THR A 14 -42.67 -44.57 7.33
N ASP A 15 -41.62 -44.47 8.16
CA ASP A 15 -41.22 -43.47 9.18
C ASP A 15 -39.68 -43.48 9.47
N HIS A 16 -39.24 -42.54 10.32
CA HIS A 16 -38.06 -42.58 11.22
C HIS A 16 -36.61 -42.37 10.67
N ARG A 17 -35.75 -41.94 11.62
CA ARG A 17 -34.29 -41.66 11.53
C ARG A 17 -33.50 -42.76 12.29
N PRO A 18 -32.18 -42.60 12.55
CA PRO A 18 -31.02 -42.62 11.64
C PRO A 18 -30.03 -43.76 12.02
N ALA A 19 -28.98 -44.03 11.21
CA ALA A 19 -27.97 -45.05 11.57
C ALA A 19 -26.51 -44.76 11.14
N GLN A 20 -25.62 -45.04 12.08
CA GLN A 20 -24.17 -45.33 12.03
C GLN A 20 -23.90 -46.35 13.17
N PRO A 21 -22.76 -47.06 13.26
CA PRO A 21 -21.69 -47.36 12.29
C PRO A 21 -21.35 -48.89 12.26
N SER A 22 -20.08 -49.26 11.99
CA SER A 22 -19.42 -50.57 12.25
C SER A 22 -19.73 -51.75 11.29
N ALA A 23 -18.90 -52.80 11.12
CA ALA A 23 -17.45 -53.03 11.25
C ALA A 23 -17.08 -54.46 10.70
N LEU A 24 -15.81 -54.90 10.86
CA LEU A 24 -15.27 -56.28 10.61
C LEU A 24 -15.15 -56.75 9.13
N ARG A 25 -14.31 -57.74 8.74
CA ARG A 25 -12.96 -58.19 9.22
C ARG A 25 -12.29 -59.16 8.19
N GLN A 26 -10.96 -59.21 8.20
CA GLN A 26 -10.00 -60.23 7.71
C GLN A 26 -10.50 -61.53 7.01
N ALA A 27 -10.04 -61.77 5.77
CA ALA A 27 -9.77 -63.08 5.11
C ALA A 27 -9.16 -62.81 3.70
N LEU A 28 -8.34 -63.65 3.05
CA LEU A 28 -7.35 -64.68 3.46
C LEU A 28 -6.36 -64.89 2.28
N ASN A 29 -5.24 -65.58 2.48
CA ASN A 29 -4.18 -65.75 1.46
C ASN A 29 -4.45 -66.88 0.42
N ALA A 30 -3.75 -66.75 -0.72
CA ALA A 30 -3.11 -67.81 -1.55
C ALA A 30 -3.71 -68.11 -2.94
N GLN A 31 -2.88 -67.95 -3.99
CA GLN A 31 -2.29 -69.05 -4.78
C GLN A 31 -1.12 -68.56 -5.67
N ASP A 32 -0.45 -69.47 -6.39
CA ASP A 32 0.99 -69.38 -6.78
C ASP A 32 1.27 -70.04 -8.16
N ARG A 33 2.41 -69.69 -8.81
CA ARG A 33 3.03 -70.26 -10.07
C ARG A 33 2.29 -69.96 -11.40
N THR A 34 2.88 -69.96 -12.61
CA THR A 34 4.22 -70.30 -13.22
C THR A 34 4.66 -69.15 -14.18
N GLY A 35 5.74 -69.13 -15.01
CA GLY A 35 6.93 -69.98 -15.28
C GLY A 35 7.51 -69.77 -16.72
N SER A 36 8.75 -70.21 -17.01
CA SER A 36 9.55 -70.09 -18.29
C SER A 36 9.84 -68.66 -18.82
N GLU A 37 11.06 -68.24 -19.25
CA GLU A 37 12.13 -68.82 -20.14
C GLU A 37 11.80 -68.69 -21.65
N ASP A 38 12.69 -68.37 -22.60
CA ASP A 38 14.17 -68.14 -22.65
C ASP A 38 14.50 -67.24 -23.89
N THR A 39 15.67 -66.65 -24.23
CA THR A 39 17.06 -66.55 -23.71
C THR A 39 17.51 -65.05 -23.79
N MET A 40 18.65 -64.49 -24.30
CA MET A 40 20.03 -64.79 -24.81
C MET A 40 20.81 -63.43 -24.84
N ALA A 41 22.14 -63.30 -25.00
CA ALA A 41 23.34 -63.92 -24.38
C ALA A 41 24.61 -63.13 -24.84
N GLY A 42 25.69 -63.06 -24.04
CA GLY A 42 27.01 -62.56 -24.51
C GLY A 42 27.93 -61.88 -23.47
N SER A 43 29.15 -62.41 -23.25
CA SER A 43 30.26 -61.86 -22.45
C SER A 43 31.60 -62.35 -23.05
N PRO A 44 32.82 -61.82 -22.73
CA PRO A 44 33.55 -62.27 -21.51
C PRO A 44 34.68 -61.38 -20.90
N ALA A 45 35.05 -61.71 -19.64
CA ALA A 45 36.39 -61.81 -19.02
C ALA A 45 37.47 -60.67 -18.96
N SER A 46 37.58 -60.04 -17.78
CA SER A 46 38.71 -60.13 -16.79
C SER A 46 40.18 -59.67 -17.16
N PRO A 47 41.26 -59.88 -16.34
CA PRO A 47 42.11 -58.78 -15.78
C PRO A 47 43.64 -59.00 -16.11
N PRO A 48 44.72 -58.57 -15.36
CA PRO A 48 44.87 -57.86 -14.06
C PRO A 48 46.07 -56.83 -13.98
N ASP A 49 46.71 -56.74 -12.80
CA ASP A 49 48.06 -56.21 -12.42
C ASP A 49 48.33 -54.70 -12.15
N SER A 50 49.36 -54.49 -11.31
CA SER A 50 49.83 -53.27 -10.62
C SER A 50 51.36 -53.39 -10.37
N PRO A 51 52.14 -52.47 -9.73
CA PRO A 51 51.80 -51.28 -8.92
C PRO A 51 52.64 -50.00 -9.23
N GLY A 52 52.52 -48.92 -8.43
CA GLY A 52 53.47 -47.79 -8.50
C GLY A 52 53.22 -46.56 -7.61
N GLN A 53 53.89 -46.50 -6.45
CA GLN A 53 54.28 -45.31 -5.65
C GLN A 53 53.24 -44.32 -5.05
N ALA A 54 53.64 -43.76 -3.90
CA ALA A 54 53.08 -42.66 -3.11
C ALA A 54 54.26 -42.11 -2.23
N PRO A 55 54.11 -41.22 -1.23
CA PRO A 55 52.97 -40.39 -0.80
C PRO A 55 53.33 -38.90 -0.47
N GLY A 56 52.32 -38.10 -0.08
CA GLY A 56 52.42 -37.28 1.14
C GLY A 56 52.58 -35.74 1.03
N ALA A 57 52.83 -35.15 2.21
CA ALA A 57 52.96 -33.72 2.57
C ALA A 57 51.65 -32.91 2.75
N THR A 58 51.68 -31.97 3.71
CA THR A 58 50.52 -31.24 4.26
C THR A 58 50.98 -29.86 4.77
N ILE A 59 50.02 -29.00 5.15
CA ILE A 59 50.13 -27.95 6.20
C ILE A 59 50.68 -26.53 5.85
N ASN A 60 49.89 -25.56 6.31
CA ASN A 60 50.08 -24.14 6.68
C ASN A 60 50.44 -22.99 5.72
N GLU A 61 49.56 -21.98 5.78
CA GLU A 61 49.76 -20.54 6.02
C GLU A 61 50.70 -19.68 5.14
N ILE A 62 50.19 -18.49 4.77
CA ILE A 62 50.79 -17.19 5.13
C ILE A 62 49.78 -16.03 4.91
N PHE A 63 49.96 -14.93 5.64
CA PHE A 63 49.16 -13.69 5.58
C PHE A 63 49.49 -12.81 4.35
N ALA A 64 48.59 -11.87 4.00
CA ALA A 64 48.84 -10.41 4.02
C ALA A 64 48.22 -9.57 2.86
N ASN A 65 47.63 -8.44 3.28
CA ASN A 65 47.61 -7.10 2.69
C ASN A 65 46.97 -6.81 1.31
N GLU A 66 45.87 -6.06 1.38
CA GLU A 66 45.71 -4.68 0.86
C GLU A 66 46.49 -4.23 -0.40
N SER A 67 45.76 -3.66 -1.35
CA SER A 67 45.99 -2.26 -1.77
C SER A 67 44.82 -1.70 -2.58
N THR A 68 44.44 -0.44 -2.32
CA THR A 68 43.48 0.33 -3.14
C THR A 68 44.25 1.50 -3.78
N PRO A 69 44.24 1.67 -5.11
CA PRO A 69 44.95 2.78 -5.75
C PRO A 69 44.19 4.11 -5.61
N LEU A 70 44.94 5.20 -5.45
CA LEU A 70 44.44 6.57 -5.31
C LEU A 70 44.93 7.47 -6.45
N ILE A 71 44.00 8.28 -6.97
CA ILE A 71 44.17 9.65 -7.49
C ILE A 71 45.20 9.91 -8.60
N ASP A 72 44.67 10.40 -9.73
CA ASP A 72 45.19 11.53 -10.50
C ASP A 72 43.99 12.47 -10.81
N GLY A 73 44.11 13.75 -11.19
CA GLY A 73 45.32 14.54 -11.39
C GLY A 73 45.06 15.92 -12.05
N ASN A 74 44.95 16.98 -11.24
CA ASN A 74 45.28 18.40 -11.56
C ASN A 74 44.26 19.35 -12.28
N ASN A 75 44.49 20.66 -12.05
CA ASN A 75 43.99 21.90 -12.73
C ASN A 75 42.49 22.29 -12.60
N GLN A 76 42.15 23.26 -11.74
CA GLN A 76 42.14 24.76 -11.94
C GLN A 76 40.74 25.28 -12.36
N ARG A 77 40.15 26.38 -11.83
CA ARG A 77 40.70 27.64 -11.24
C ARG A 77 39.71 28.32 -10.27
N SER A 78 40.24 29.03 -9.25
CA SER A 78 39.70 30.24 -8.54
C SER A 78 38.18 30.36 -8.21
N SER A 79 37.79 30.80 -7.01
CA SER A 79 38.21 32.10 -6.43
C SER A 79 38.05 32.23 -4.90
N ARG A 80 38.61 33.31 -4.33
CA ARG A 80 38.84 33.54 -2.89
C ARG A 80 37.64 34.11 -2.12
N ARG A 81 37.55 33.81 -0.82
CA ARG A 81 37.54 34.84 0.25
C ARG A 81 37.98 34.29 1.63
N ARG A 82 38.36 35.20 2.53
CA ARG A 82 38.90 34.97 3.90
C ARG A 82 37.77 34.57 4.88
N GLY A 83 37.97 33.91 6.02
CA GLY A 83 39.18 33.29 6.59
C GLY A 83 39.66 33.90 7.92
N SER A 84 39.72 33.10 8.99
CA SER A 84 40.48 33.34 10.25
C SER A 84 40.46 32.09 11.16
N VAL A 85 41.59 31.73 11.80
CA VAL A 85 41.75 30.56 12.69
C VAL A 85 42.45 30.99 13.98
N HIS A 86 42.03 30.48 15.14
CA HIS A 86 42.76 30.50 16.43
C HIS A 86 42.15 29.44 17.39
N PRO A 87 42.88 28.95 18.42
CA PRO A 87 44.01 28.04 18.22
C PRO A 87 43.88 26.75 19.08
N ALA A 88 44.81 25.80 18.90
CA ALA A 88 44.89 24.59 19.74
C ALA A 88 45.57 24.86 21.09
N HIS A 89 45.13 24.16 22.14
CA HIS A 89 45.83 24.07 23.43
C HIS A 89 46.65 22.77 23.52
N PRO A 90 47.86 22.80 24.10
CA PRO A 90 48.66 21.59 24.35
C PRO A 90 48.27 20.91 25.67
N GLY A 91 48.28 19.56 25.68
CA GLY A 91 48.06 18.74 26.87
C GLY A 91 48.58 17.32 26.64
N VAL A 92 49.22 16.73 27.66
CA VAL A 92 49.84 15.40 27.58
C VAL A 92 48.83 14.32 27.95
N CYS A 93 48.70 13.27 27.13
CA CYS A 93 47.81 12.14 27.41
C CYS A 93 48.48 11.13 28.35
N SER A 94 47.76 10.74 29.41
CA SER A 94 48.17 9.66 30.32
C SER A 94 47.04 8.65 30.55
N HIS A 95 47.27 7.40 30.18
CA HIS A 95 46.56 6.16 30.56
C HIS A 95 45.03 6.18 30.84
N GLY A 96 44.30 5.35 30.08
CA GLY A 96 43.38 4.40 30.72
C GLY A 96 41.94 4.30 30.20
N THR A 97 41.49 3.04 30.07
CA THR A 97 40.08 2.56 30.06
C THR A 97 39.13 2.93 28.90
N PHE A 98 38.58 1.87 28.30
CA PHE A 98 37.27 1.74 27.62
C PHE A 98 36.68 2.92 26.82
N SER A 99 36.69 2.77 25.49
CA SER A 99 35.76 3.50 24.59
C SER A 99 34.41 2.76 24.49
N PRO A 100 33.28 3.39 24.82
CA PRO A 100 31.97 2.94 24.36
C PRO A 100 31.77 3.31 22.87
N ARG A 101 30.67 2.83 22.27
CA ARG A 101 30.24 3.20 20.90
C ARG A 101 29.80 4.68 20.84
N PRO A 102 29.90 5.34 19.67
CA PRO A 102 29.32 6.67 19.49
C PRO A 102 27.79 6.61 19.66
N THR A 103 27.29 7.34 20.64
CA THR A 103 25.85 7.55 20.85
C THR A 103 25.34 8.70 19.99
N SER A 104 24.09 8.57 19.50
CA SER A 104 23.38 9.65 18.83
C SER A 104 23.29 10.89 19.73
N PRO A 105 23.32 12.12 19.19
CA PRO A 105 23.32 13.35 19.99
C PRO A 105 22.05 13.47 20.82
N THR A 106 22.16 13.14 22.11
CA THR A 106 21.09 13.35 23.09
C THR A 106 21.00 14.83 23.39
N LEU A 107 19.91 15.47 22.94
CA LEU A 107 19.70 16.90 23.09
C LEU A 107 19.34 17.20 24.55
N THR A 108 20.33 17.55 25.36
CA THR A 108 20.18 17.85 26.78
C THR A 108 19.36 19.12 26.99
N MET A 109 18.09 18.95 27.35
CA MET A 109 17.27 20.01 27.90
C MET A 109 17.92 20.48 29.20
N ARG A 110 18.41 21.71 29.21
CA ARG A 110 19.05 22.32 30.38
C ARG A 110 17.95 22.79 31.33
N SER A 111 17.91 22.28 32.55
CA SER A 111 16.98 22.80 33.56
C SER A 111 17.34 24.24 33.90
N THR A 112 16.31 25.09 33.90
CA THR A 112 16.29 26.41 34.52
C THR A 112 15.12 26.39 35.48
N ASP A 113 15.37 25.86 36.67
CA ASP A 113 14.43 25.95 37.78
C ASP A 113 14.44 27.37 38.38
N GLU A 114 13.37 27.70 39.08
CA GLU A 114 13.25 28.87 39.98
C GLU A 114 13.49 30.26 39.35
N ASP A 115 12.52 30.72 38.53
CA ASP A 115 11.79 31.95 38.90
C ASP A 115 10.41 32.05 38.19
N GLY A 116 9.41 32.65 38.86
CA GLY A 116 8.12 33.00 38.23
C GLY A 116 6.97 31.97 38.31
N SER A 117 6.70 31.40 39.49
CA SER A 117 5.54 30.52 39.70
C SER A 117 4.20 31.26 39.91
N GLU A 118 3.65 31.90 38.88
CA GLU A 118 2.25 32.37 38.89
C GLU A 118 1.63 32.52 37.48
N THR A 119 0.29 32.42 37.38
CA THR A 119 -0.50 32.54 36.14
C THR A 119 -0.35 31.43 35.07
N ALA A 120 -0.34 30.16 35.48
CA ALA A 120 -0.61 29.02 34.59
C ALA A 120 -2.09 28.98 34.11
N GLY A 121 -2.50 29.96 33.31
CA GLY A 121 -3.86 30.08 32.77
C GLY A 121 -4.18 28.99 31.73
N SER A 122 -5.29 28.28 31.91
CA SER A 122 -5.68 27.10 31.11
C SER A 122 -6.15 27.37 29.66
N GLY A 123 -5.77 28.51 29.07
CA GLY A 123 -6.33 29.01 27.80
C GLY A 123 -5.62 28.60 26.50
N THR A 124 -4.37 28.13 26.56
CA THR A 124 -3.47 28.09 25.38
C THR A 124 -3.25 26.71 24.73
N HIS A 125 -3.76 25.62 25.30
CA HIS A 125 -3.63 24.28 24.68
C HIS A 125 -4.59 24.09 23.48
N ILE A 126 -5.80 24.64 23.56
CA ILE A 126 -6.86 24.51 22.54
C ILE A 126 -6.38 24.84 21.11
N PRO A 127 -5.71 25.99 20.83
CA PRO A 127 -5.27 26.32 19.46
C PRO A 127 -4.26 25.33 18.86
N VAL A 128 -3.46 24.64 19.68
CA VAL A 128 -2.49 23.65 19.19
C VAL A 128 -3.19 22.36 18.75
N TYR A 129 -4.14 21.87 19.55
CA TYR A 129 -4.95 20.72 19.16
C TYR A 129 -5.85 21.03 17.97
N LEU A 130 -6.48 22.21 17.92
CA LEU A 130 -7.33 22.60 16.81
C LEU A 130 -6.55 22.70 15.49
N ALA A 131 -5.31 23.22 15.51
CA ALA A 131 -4.45 23.28 14.33
C ALA A 131 -3.95 21.91 13.82
N TYR A 132 -4.04 20.84 14.62
CA TYR A 132 -3.76 19.47 14.17
C TYR A 132 -4.95 18.86 13.39
N TYR A 133 -6.18 19.14 13.82
CA TYR A 133 -7.41 18.66 13.18
C TYR A 133 -7.89 19.55 12.03
N VAL A 134 -7.53 20.84 12.03
CA VAL A 134 -7.86 21.83 11.00
C VAL A 134 -6.56 22.43 10.44
N PRO A 135 -5.92 21.78 9.45
CA PRO A 135 -4.59 22.16 8.97
C PRO A 135 -4.46 23.59 8.42
N CYS A 136 -5.55 24.24 8.00
CA CYS A 136 -5.50 25.64 7.56
C CYS A 136 -5.06 26.62 8.66
N LEU A 137 -5.38 26.36 9.92
CA LEU A 137 -4.92 27.17 11.05
C LEU A 137 -3.39 27.10 11.24
N ASN A 138 -2.75 26.04 10.74
CA ASN A 138 -1.30 25.92 10.67
C ASN A 138 -0.74 26.54 9.38
N TRP A 139 -1.20 26.10 8.19
CA TRP A 139 -0.57 26.52 6.94
C TRP A 139 -0.77 28.00 6.60
N MET A 140 -1.92 28.60 6.91
CA MET A 140 -2.17 30.03 6.64
C MET A 140 -1.20 30.93 7.42
N ARG A 141 -0.83 30.54 8.65
CA ARG A 141 0.15 31.26 9.49
C ARG A 141 1.58 31.13 8.99
N GLN A 142 1.89 30.09 8.22
CA GLN A 142 3.20 29.88 7.58
C GLN A 142 3.25 30.39 6.13
N TYR A 143 2.16 30.98 5.62
CA TYR A 143 2.06 31.35 4.21
C TYR A 143 2.96 32.54 3.87
N LYS A 144 3.80 32.38 2.84
CA LYS A 144 4.73 33.40 2.37
C LYS A 144 4.26 33.96 1.04
N ALA A 145 4.29 35.27 0.86
CA ALA A 145 3.94 35.93 -0.39
C ALA A 145 4.75 35.44 -1.61
N SER A 146 5.92 34.84 -1.39
CA SER A 146 6.70 34.13 -2.41
C SER A 146 6.02 32.91 -3.01
N TYR A 147 5.04 32.30 -2.33
CA TYR A 147 4.30 31.12 -2.80
C TYR A 147 3.12 31.52 -3.69
N LEU A 148 2.55 32.70 -3.49
CA LEU A 148 1.38 33.23 -4.23
C LEU A 148 1.52 33.10 -5.76
N ARG A 149 2.70 33.43 -6.29
CA ARG A 149 2.97 33.31 -7.75
C ARG A 149 2.98 31.86 -8.23
N GLY A 150 3.42 30.92 -7.41
CA GLY A 150 3.41 29.49 -7.74
C GLY A 150 2.03 28.88 -7.63
N ASP A 151 1.35 29.13 -6.52
CA ASP A 151 0.02 28.59 -6.26
C ASP A 151 -1.02 29.12 -7.26
N LEU A 152 -0.93 30.39 -7.68
CA LEU A 152 -1.81 30.99 -8.70
C LEU A 152 -1.50 30.48 -10.12
N VAL A 153 -0.23 30.44 -10.52
CA VAL A 153 0.17 29.93 -11.86
C VAL A 153 -0.19 28.45 -12.01
N ALA A 154 0.00 27.66 -10.94
CA ALA A 154 -0.45 26.28 -10.90
C ALA A 154 -1.98 26.21 -10.99
N ALA A 155 -2.75 26.96 -10.18
CA ALA A 155 -4.21 26.95 -10.23
C ALA A 155 -4.80 27.31 -11.61
N ILE A 156 -4.27 28.35 -12.27
CA ILE A 156 -4.67 28.73 -13.65
C ILE A 156 -4.34 27.60 -14.64
N THR A 157 -3.17 26.99 -14.50
CA THR A 157 -2.73 25.86 -15.35
C THR A 157 -3.57 24.60 -15.10
N MET A 158 -4.03 24.37 -13.86
CA MET A 158 -4.95 23.28 -13.54
C MET A 158 -6.34 23.52 -14.14
N ALA A 159 -6.86 24.73 -13.99
CA ALA A 159 -8.18 25.10 -14.48
C ALA A 159 -8.31 24.96 -16.01
N SER A 160 -7.25 25.24 -16.77
CA SER A 160 -7.28 25.31 -18.25
C SER A 160 -7.72 24.01 -18.93
N PHE A 161 -7.52 22.85 -18.29
CA PHE A 161 -7.81 21.54 -18.87
C PHE A 161 -8.68 20.66 -17.98
N TYR A 162 -8.61 20.81 -16.65
CA TYR A 162 -9.50 20.05 -15.76
C TYR A 162 -10.94 20.56 -15.71
N LEU A 163 -11.22 21.84 -16.00
CA LEU A 163 -12.61 22.32 -16.10
C LEU A 163 -13.29 21.81 -17.38
N PRO A 164 -12.66 21.86 -18.58
CA PRO A 164 -13.13 21.16 -19.77
C PRO A 164 -13.31 19.65 -19.56
N MET A 165 -12.36 18.99 -18.92
CA MET A 165 -12.46 17.56 -18.58
C MET A 165 -13.69 17.29 -17.69
N ALA A 166 -13.92 18.07 -16.64
CA ALA A 166 -15.06 17.86 -15.75
C ALA A 166 -16.42 18.05 -16.44
N LEU A 167 -16.51 18.97 -17.40
CA LEU A 167 -17.69 19.15 -18.25
C LEU A 167 -17.97 17.90 -19.09
N SER A 168 -16.94 17.34 -19.73
CA SER A 168 -17.05 16.10 -20.51
C SER A 168 -17.34 14.87 -19.63
N LEU A 169 -16.73 14.74 -18.45
CA LEU A 169 -17.03 13.65 -17.51
C LEU A 169 -18.48 13.68 -17.00
N ALA A 170 -19.02 14.87 -16.76
CA ALA A 170 -20.41 15.06 -16.36
C ALA A 170 -21.38 14.69 -17.50
N ALA A 171 -21.14 15.19 -18.72
CA ALA A 171 -22.01 14.94 -19.87
C ALA A 171 -21.94 13.48 -20.35
N ASN A 172 -20.74 12.98 -20.66
CA ASN A 172 -20.55 11.78 -21.46
C ASN A 172 -20.56 10.49 -20.61
N LEU A 173 -20.07 10.54 -19.36
CA LEU A 173 -19.93 9.36 -18.50
C LEU A 173 -20.98 9.30 -17.39
N ALA A 174 -21.32 10.44 -16.78
CA ALA A 174 -22.34 10.51 -15.74
C ALA A 174 -23.76 10.80 -16.27
N HIS A 175 -23.90 11.32 -17.49
CA HIS A 175 -25.18 11.76 -18.07
C HIS A 175 -25.93 12.78 -17.21
N VAL A 176 -25.19 13.71 -16.60
CA VAL A 176 -25.71 14.83 -15.80
C VAL A 176 -25.42 16.15 -16.51
N PRO A 177 -26.16 17.25 -16.22
CA PRO A 177 -25.87 18.54 -16.84
C PRO A 177 -24.41 18.97 -16.57
N PRO A 178 -23.65 19.45 -17.58
CA PRO A 178 -22.19 19.52 -17.48
C PRO A 178 -21.67 20.35 -16.29
N ILE A 179 -22.42 21.37 -15.89
CA ILE A 179 -22.12 22.28 -14.77
C ILE A 179 -21.90 21.54 -13.43
N HIS A 180 -22.48 20.37 -13.22
CA HIS A 180 -22.30 19.55 -12.01
C HIS A 180 -20.87 18.98 -11.88
N GLY A 181 -20.13 18.88 -12.99
CA GLY A 181 -18.69 18.64 -12.98
C GLY A 181 -17.88 19.88 -12.53
N LEU A 182 -18.31 21.09 -12.88
CA LEU A 182 -17.65 22.32 -12.42
C LEU A 182 -17.91 22.58 -10.93
N TYR A 183 -19.13 22.31 -10.43
CA TYR A 183 -19.41 22.37 -8.99
C TYR A 183 -18.47 21.47 -8.18
N ALA A 184 -18.05 20.32 -8.74
CA ALA A 184 -17.10 19.43 -8.06
C ALA A 184 -15.71 20.07 -7.87
N PHE A 185 -15.29 20.99 -8.76
CA PHE A 185 -14.08 21.80 -8.60
C PHE A 185 -14.30 23.10 -7.81
N VAL A 186 -15.53 23.60 -7.67
CA VAL A 186 -15.83 24.70 -6.72
C VAL A 186 -15.70 24.21 -5.27
N PHE A 187 -16.44 23.18 -4.88
CA PHE A 187 -16.58 22.82 -3.46
C PHE A 187 -15.45 21.95 -2.94
N ASN A 188 -15.09 20.87 -3.64
CA ASN A 188 -14.19 19.85 -3.08
C ASN A 188 -12.74 20.34 -2.89
N PRO A 189 -12.11 21.08 -3.84
CA PRO A 189 -10.78 21.68 -3.63
C PRO A 189 -10.74 22.69 -2.48
N PHE A 190 -11.81 23.46 -2.27
CA PHE A 190 -11.91 24.46 -1.21
C PHE A 190 -11.97 23.79 0.17
N ILE A 191 -12.90 22.85 0.35
CA ILE A 191 -13.04 22.11 1.62
C ILE A 191 -11.77 21.27 1.89
N TYR A 192 -11.19 20.65 0.87
CA TYR A 192 -9.93 19.93 1.03
C TYR A 192 -8.76 20.86 1.42
N ALA A 193 -8.68 22.08 0.88
CA ALA A 193 -7.62 23.03 1.28
C ALA A 193 -7.73 23.48 2.75
N LEU A 194 -8.91 23.37 3.36
CA LEU A 194 -9.13 23.67 4.79
C LEU A 194 -8.73 22.50 5.69
N LEU A 195 -9.05 21.27 5.29
CA LEU A 195 -9.00 20.06 6.15
C LEU A 195 -7.90 19.04 5.80
N GLY A 196 -7.38 19.06 4.57
CA GLY A 196 -6.45 18.08 4.03
C GLY A 196 -5.03 18.16 4.60
N SER A 197 -4.34 17.02 4.65
CA SER A 197 -2.97 16.90 5.15
C SER A 197 -1.90 16.70 4.06
N CYS A 198 -2.27 16.66 2.77
CA CYS A 198 -1.32 16.71 1.64
C CYS A 198 -1.36 18.08 0.93
N PRO A 199 -0.40 19.00 1.16
CA PRO A 199 -0.53 20.38 0.70
C PRO A 199 -0.53 20.63 -0.81
N GLN A 200 -0.09 19.67 -1.61
CA GLN A 200 -0.02 19.79 -3.07
C GLN A 200 -1.12 18.97 -3.78
N MET A 201 -1.98 18.27 -3.02
CA MET A 201 -3.04 17.43 -3.58
C MET A 201 -4.18 18.29 -4.14
N VAL A 202 -4.60 17.95 -5.35
CA VAL A 202 -5.77 18.53 -6.00
C VAL A 202 -6.88 17.48 -6.02
N VAL A 203 -8.03 17.87 -5.48
CA VAL A 203 -9.26 17.07 -5.46
C VAL A 203 -10.12 17.44 -6.66
N GLY A 204 -10.90 16.51 -7.20
CA GLY A 204 -11.79 16.76 -8.33
C GLY A 204 -12.48 15.49 -8.83
N PRO A 205 -13.43 15.60 -9.78
CA PRO A 205 -14.08 14.45 -10.39
C PRO A 205 -13.08 13.55 -11.13
N GLU A 206 -13.46 12.29 -11.34
CA GLU A 206 -12.62 11.24 -11.89
C GLU A 206 -13.46 10.32 -12.78
N ALA A 207 -12.86 9.68 -13.78
CA ALA A 207 -13.59 9.01 -14.86
C ALA A 207 -14.35 7.77 -14.38
N ALA A 208 -13.70 6.89 -13.61
CA ALA A 208 -14.35 5.71 -13.07
C ALA A 208 -15.46 6.09 -12.09
N GLY A 209 -15.25 7.10 -11.23
CA GLY A 209 -16.30 7.67 -10.38
C GLY A 209 -17.51 8.21 -11.16
N SER A 210 -17.26 8.91 -12.28
CA SER A 210 -18.33 9.50 -13.11
C SER A 210 -19.14 8.44 -13.85
N LEU A 211 -18.48 7.42 -14.42
CA LEU A 211 -19.15 6.28 -15.07
C LEU A 211 -20.04 5.51 -14.07
N LEU A 212 -19.57 5.34 -12.83
CA LEU A 212 -20.35 4.71 -11.76
C LEU A 212 -21.54 5.56 -11.29
N VAL A 213 -21.49 6.89 -11.40
CA VAL A 213 -22.69 7.74 -11.23
C VAL A 213 -23.68 7.49 -12.37
N GLY A 214 -23.20 7.44 -13.62
CA GLY A 214 -24.03 7.19 -14.80
C GLY A 214 -24.76 5.85 -14.79
N THR A 215 -24.15 4.79 -14.24
CA THR A 215 -24.83 3.49 -14.08
C THR A 215 -25.94 3.54 -13.03
N VAL A 216 -25.77 4.27 -11.91
CA VAL A 216 -26.83 4.46 -10.90
C VAL A 216 -27.99 5.27 -11.47
N ILE A 217 -27.71 6.30 -12.28
CA ILE A 217 -28.74 7.10 -12.96
C ILE A 217 -29.54 6.22 -13.93
N LYS A 218 -28.88 5.49 -14.84
CA LYS A 218 -29.53 4.56 -15.78
C LYS A 218 -30.34 3.45 -15.06
N GLN A 219 -29.90 3.00 -13.89
CA GLN A 219 -30.65 2.04 -13.06
C GLN A 219 -31.84 2.64 -12.31
N SER A 220 -31.91 3.97 -12.17
CA SER A 220 -32.86 4.68 -11.32
C SER A 220 -33.90 5.51 -12.07
N ALA A 221 -33.59 5.96 -13.28
CA ALA A 221 -34.52 6.72 -14.15
C ALA A 221 -35.53 5.81 -14.88
N GLY A 222 -35.24 4.50 -14.99
CA GLY A 222 -36.09 3.55 -15.72
C GLY A 222 -35.91 3.62 -17.23
N SER A 223 -36.60 2.72 -17.95
CA SER A 223 -36.36 2.46 -19.37
C SER A 223 -37.22 3.30 -20.33
N GLY A 224 -37.67 4.49 -19.93
CA GLY A 224 -38.48 5.36 -20.80
C GLY A 224 -38.93 6.68 -20.16
N GLU A 225 -39.18 7.67 -21.02
CA GLU A 225 -39.79 8.99 -20.77
C GLU A 225 -39.06 9.97 -19.83
N ASP A 226 -38.19 9.54 -18.92
CA ASP A 226 -37.46 10.42 -17.97
C ASP A 226 -36.10 10.99 -18.48
N GLU A 227 -35.69 10.73 -19.74
CA GLU A 227 -34.37 11.17 -20.26
C GLU A 227 -34.15 12.70 -20.29
N ASP A 228 -35.22 13.49 -20.38
CA ASP A 228 -35.15 14.97 -20.33
C ASP A 228 -35.03 15.53 -18.89
N ASN A 229 -35.05 14.68 -17.87
CA ASN A 229 -35.10 15.11 -16.46
C ASN A 229 -33.71 15.47 -15.89
N ASP A 230 -33.06 16.46 -16.51
CA ASP A 230 -31.75 17.05 -16.14
C ASP A 230 -31.61 17.28 -14.61
N LEU A 231 -32.71 17.63 -13.93
CA LEU A 231 -32.78 17.87 -12.47
C LEU A 231 -32.73 16.57 -11.64
N LEU A 232 -33.43 15.52 -12.06
CA LEU A 232 -33.42 14.21 -11.39
C LEU A 232 -32.03 13.56 -11.48
N HIS A 233 -31.38 13.66 -12.66
CA HIS A 233 -30.01 13.19 -12.85
C HIS A 233 -29.03 13.94 -11.91
N ALA A 234 -29.17 15.26 -11.79
CA ALA A 234 -28.40 16.06 -10.82
C ALA A 234 -28.67 15.67 -9.35
N GLN A 235 -29.91 15.38 -8.97
CA GLN A 235 -30.26 14.91 -7.62
C GLN A 235 -29.59 13.57 -7.30
N ILE A 236 -29.65 12.59 -8.21
CA ILE A 236 -29.00 11.27 -8.03
C ILE A 236 -27.48 11.42 -7.94
N CYS A 237 -26.87 12.28 -8.76
CA CYS A 237 -25.46 12.63 -8.67
C CYS A 237 -25.08 13.14 -7.26
N GLY A 238 -25.84 14.10 -6.73
CA GLY A 238 -25.65 14.62 -5.37
C GLY A 238 -25.85 13.57 -4.27
N ILE A 239 -26.78 12.63 -4.45
CA ILE A 239 -26.99 11.49 -3.55
C ILE A 239 -25.77 10.57 -3.56
N VAL A 240 -25.27 10.16 -4.73
CA VAL A 240 -24.10 9.27 -4.85
C VAL A 240 -22.85 9.92 -4.27
N ALA A 241 -22.60 11.20 -4.57
CA ALA A 241 -21.47 11.95 -4.00
C ALA A 241 -21.60 12.10 -2.47
N GLY A 242 -22.79 12.47 -1.98
CA GLY A 242 -23.06 12.59 -0.54
C GLY A 242 -22.91 11.26 0.20
N MET A 243 -23.40 10.16 -0.37
CA MET A 243 -23.25 8.81 0.19
C MET A 243 -21.80 8.34 0.21
N ALA A 244 -21.06 8.50 -0.88
CA ALA A 244 -19.65 8.16 -0.94
C ALA A 244 -18.85 8.98 0.10
N GLY A 245 -19.11 10.29 0.18
CA GLY A 245 -18.53 11.17 1.20
C GLY A 245 -18.84 10.73 2.63
N ALA A 246 -20.10 10.41 2.93
CA ALA A 246 -20.50 9.92 4.24
C ALA A 246 -19.82 8.59 4.60
N MET A 247 -19.67 7.65 3.66
CA MET A 247 -18.96 6.39 3.88
C MET A 247 -17.47 6.61 4.20
N VAL A 248 -16.78 7.46 3.43
CA VAL A 248 -15.36 7.78 3.71
C VAL A 248 -15.21 8.54 5.04
N LEU A 249 -16.14 9.44 5.37
CA LEU A 249 -16.14 10.15 6.65
C LEU A 249 -16.33 9.18 7.83
N ILE A 250 -17.33 8.29 7.77
CA ILE A 250 -17.58 7.27 8.81
C ILE A 250 -16.35 6.38 8.97
N ALA A 251 -15.72 5.94 7.88
CA ALA A 251 -14.52 5.13 7.92
C ALA A 251 -13.31 5.88 8.52
N GLY A 252 -13.17 7.19 8.25
CA GLY A 252 -12.15 8.05 8.87
C GLY A 252 -12.38 8.26 10.37
N LEU A 253 -13.63 8.47 10.79
CA LEU A 253 -14.02 8.57 12.21
C LEU A 253 -13.79 7.25 12.96
N ALA A 254 -14.11 6.12 12.32
CA ALA A 254 -13.81 4.77 12.80
C ALA A 254 -12.31 4.39 12.72
N ARG A 255 -11.44 5.32 12.29
CA ARG A 255 -9.98 5.18 12.19
C ARG A 255 -9.50 4.06 11.26
N LEU A 256 -10.29 3.74 10.23
CA LEU A 256 -9.98 2.67 9.26
C LEU A 256 -8.84 3.03 8.29
N GLY A 257 -8.24 4.21 8.40
CA GLY A 257 -7.06 4.62 7.63
C GLY A 257 -5.80 3.79 7.88
N PHE A 258 -5.83 2.78 8.76
CA PHE A 258 -4.82 1.73 8.75
C PHE A 258 -4.80 0.96 7.42
N MET A 259 -5.91 0.92 6.66
CA MET A 259 -5.98 0.32 5.32
C MET A 259 -4.98 0.93 4.33
N ASP A 260 -4.56 2.19 4.53
CA ASP A 260 -3.48 2.81 3.77
C ASP A 260 -2.14 2.06 3.95
N SER A 261 -1.87 1.41 5.09
CA SER A 261 -0.62 0.68 5.29
C SER A 261 -0.45 -0.53 4.36
N VAL A 262 -1.53 -0.98 3.71
CA VAL A 262 -1.51 -2.02 2.67
C VAL A 262 -0.86 -1.52 1.37
N LEU A 263 -0.84 -0.21 1.13
CA LEU A 263 -0.27 0.41 -0.07
C LEU A 263 1.26 0.47 0.03
N SER A 264 1.91 -0.62 -0.36
CA SER A 264 3.38 -0.77 -0.44
C SER A 264 3.98 0.05 -1.59
N ARG A 265 5.27 0.39 -1.53
CA ARG A 265 5.96 1.09 -2.65
C ARG A 265 5.82 0.34 -4.01
N PRO A 266 5.96 -0.99 -4.09
CA PRO A 266 5.73 -1.74 -5.32
C PRO A 266 4.28 -1.70 -5.81
N PHE A 267 3.30 -1.73 -4.89
CA PHE A 267 1.89 -1.48 -5.26
C PHE A 267 1.73 -0.09 -5.89
N LEU A 268 2.22 0.96 -5.21
CA LEU A 268 2.10 2.33 -5.68
C LEU A 268 2.68 2.49 -7.08
N ARG A 269 3.90 1.98 -7.33
CA ARG A 269 4.52 2.13 -8.64
C ARG A 269 3.88 1.25 -9.72
N GLY A 270 3.48 0.02 -9.40
CA GLY A 270 2.75 -0.83 -10.36
C GLY A 270 1.47 -0.14 -10.83
N PHE A 271 0.69 0.37 -9.88
CA PHE A 271 -0.56 1.06 -10.12
C PHE A 271 -0.39 2.41 -10.87
N ILE A 272 0.59 3.24 -10.49
CA ILE A 272 0.87 4.52 -11.16
C ILE A 272 1.36 4.32 -12.60
N SER A 273 2.22 3.32 -12.83
CA SER A 273 2.69 2.97 -14.19
C SER A 273 1.53 2.51 -15.06
N ALA A 274 0.60 1.75 -14.48
CA ALA A 274 -0.59 1.25 -15.16
C ALA A 274 -1.58 2.37 -15.50
N ILE A 275 -1.86 3.30 -14.56
CA ILE A 275 -2.63 4.51 -14.83
C ILE A 275 -2.00 5.32 -15.97
N GLY A 276 -0.67 5.51 -15.95
CA GLY A 276 0.04 6.18 -17.02
C GLY A 276 -0.18 5.52 -18.39
N PHE A 277 -0.12 4.18 -18.45
CA PHE A 277 -0.38 3.44 -19.67
C PHE A 277 -1.84 3.53 -20.14
N VAL A 278 -2.81 3.30 -19.24
CA VAL A 278 -4.25 3.36 -19.56
C VAL A 278 -4.63 4.73 -20.09
N ILE A 279 -4.24 5.81 -19.41
CA ILE A 279 -4.53 7.17 -19.85
C ILE A 279 -3.91 7.46 -21.22
N ALA A 280 -2.67 7.03 -21.48
CA ALA A 280 -2.03 7.22 -22.78
C ALA A 280 -2.77 6.49 -23.93
N VAL A 281 -3.33 5.30 -23.68
CA VAL A 281 -4.17 4.57 -24.65
C VAL A 281 -5.52 5.27 -24.83
N ASP A 282 -6.16 5.69 -23.74
CA ASP A 282 -7.45 6.39 -23.77
C ASP A 282 -7.37 7.73 -24.51
N GLN A 283 -6.26 8.45 -24.41
CA GLN A 283 -6.04 9.73 -25.08
C GLN A 283 -5.75 9.58 -26.58
N LEU A 284 -5.15 8.46 -26.99
CA LEU A 284 -4.78 8.24 -28.39
C LEU A 284 -6.00 8.19 -29.33
N ILE A 285 -7.18 7.80 -28.83
CA ILE A 285 -8.43 7.78 -29.61
C ILE A 285 -8.85 9.19 -30.09
N PRO A 286 -9.09 10.19 -29.20
CA PRO A 286 -9.39 11.57 -29.63
C PRO A 286 -8.18 12.34 -30.17
N GLU A 287 -6.93 11.88 -29.97
CA GLU A 287 -5.78 12.43 -30.71
C GLU A 287 -5.80 12.04 -32.19
N LEU A 288 -6.35 10.87 -32.54
CA LEU A 288 -6.51 10.39 -33.92
C LEU A 288 -7.83 10.84 -34.58
N GLY A 289 -8.74 11.47 -33.82
CA GLY A 289 -10.09 11.81 -34.29
C GLY A 289 -10.98 10.59 -34.50
N LEU A 290 -10.79 9.54 -33.70
CA LEU A 290 -11.54 8.28 -33.77
C LEU A 290 -12.57 8.12 -32.63
N ALA A 291 -12.93 9.19 -31.91
CA ALA A 291 -13.73 9.08 -30.69
C ALA A 291 -15.19 8.71 -30.96
N GLU A 292 -15.84 9.33 -31.95
CA GLU A 292 -17.21 9.01 -32.35
C GLU A 292 -17.33 7.53 -32.79
N LEU A 293 -16.40 7.07 -33.62
CA LEU A 293 -16.31 5.67 -34.06
C LEU A 293 -16.02 4.69 -32.90
N ALA A 294 -15.32 5.13 -31.84
CA ALA A 294 -15.04 4.31 -30.66
C ALA A 294 -16.25 4.20 -29.72
N ASP A 295 -17.09 5.24 -29.65
CA ASP A 295 -18.36 5.24 -28.94
C ASP A 295 -19.41 4.38 -29.68
N ASP A 296 -19.54 4.52 -31.01
CA ASP A 296 -20.46 3.73 -31.85
C ASP A 296 -20.22 2.22 -31.76
N VAL A 297 -18.95 1.80 -31.74
CA VAL A 297 -18.55 0.38 -31.61
C VAL A 297 -18.49 -0.06 -30.13
N GLY A 298 -18.77 0.85 -29.18
CA GLY A 298 -18.77 0.59 -27.73
C GLY A 298 -17.39 0.34 -27.10
N VAL A 299 -16.31 0.57 -27.84
CA VAL A 299 -14.92 0.27 -27.41
C VAL A 299 -14.40 1.29 -26.41
N SER A 300 -14.99 2.49 -26.33
CA SER A 300 -14.64 3.52 -25.34
C SER A 300 -14.72 3.06 -23.87
N HIS A 301 -15.48 2.00 -23.56
CA HIS A 301 -15.57 1.37 -22.24
C HIS A 301 -14.79 0.05 -22.11
N GLY A 302 -14.14 -0.42 -23.19
CA GLY A 302 -13.35 -1.64 -23.22
C GLY A 302 -12.00 -1.52 -22.51
N SER A 303 -11.32 -2.66 -22.38
CA SER A 303 -9.93 -2.73 -21.89
C SER A 303 -8.96 -1.96 -22.80
N SER A 304 -7.80 -1.56 -22.27
CA SER A 304 -6.77 -0.90 -23.09
C SER A 304 -6.30 -1.76 -24.27
N VAL A 305 -6.40 -3.10 -24.16
CA VAL A 305 -6.06 -4.02 -25.27
C VAL A 305 -7.12 -4.01 -26.38
N GLU A 306 -8.40 -3.85 -26.03
CA GLU A 306 -9.47 -3.69 -27.02
C GLU A 306 -9.38 -2.33 -27.72
N LYS A 307 -9.07 -1.27 -26.97
CA LYS A 307 -8.79 0.07 -27.53
C LYS A 307 -7.60 0.06 -28.49
N ILE A 308 -6.48 -0.57 -28.12
CA ILE A 308 -5.32 -0.73 -29.03
C ILE A 308 -5.71 -1.53 -30.28
N ARG A 309 -6.48 -2.62 -30.14
CA ARG A 309 -6.96 -3.42 -31.29
C ARG A 309 -7.84 -2.58 -32.23
N PHE A 310 -8.74 -1.77 -31.68
CA PHE A 310 -9.60 -0.85 -32.43
C PHE A 310 -8.79 0.23 -33.17
N ILE A 311 -7.80 0.85 -32.52
CA ILE A 311 -6.92 1.85 -33.14
C ILE A 311 -6.14 1.25 -34.31
N ILE A 312 -5.60 0.03 -34.15
CA ILE A 312 -4.88 -0.68 -35.22
C ILE A 312 -5.82 -1.05 -36.37
N GLY A 313 -7.06 -1.45 -36.08
CA GLY A 313 -8.06 -1.79 -37.10
C GLY A 313 -8.54 -0.60 -37.93
N ASN A 314 -8.71 0.57 -37.31
CA ASN A 314 -9.28 1.78 -37.92
C ASN A 314 -8.21 2.84 -38.28
N ILE A 315 -6.94 2.44 -38.42
CA ILE A 315 -5.83 3.36 -38.72
C ILE A 315 -5.96 4.11 -40.07
N ASN A 316 -6.84 3.65 -40.95
CA ASN A 316 -7.14 4.31 -42.23
C ASN A 316 -8.18 5.44 -42.09
N GLU A 317 -9.01 5.42 -41.04
CA GLU A 317 -10.09 6.41 -40.80
C GLU A 317 -9.60 7.61 -39.95
N VAL A 318 -8.29 7.73 -39.72
CA VAL A 318 -7.68 8.76 -38.87
C VAL A 318 -7.87 10.15 -39.47
N HIS A 319 -8.53 11.04 -38.73
CA HIS A 319 -8.77 12.40 -39.19
C HIS A 319 -7.48 13.24 -39.10
N GLY A 320 -6.76 13.35 -40.22
CA GLY A 320 -5.39 13.87 -40.27
C GLY A 320 -5.17 15.29 -39.72
N LEU A 321 -6.18 16.16 -39.75
CA LEU A 321 -6.07 17.52 -39.22
C LEU A 321 -6.15 17.55 -37.67
N THR A 322 -6.98 16.68 -37.08
CA THR A 322 -7.07 16.42 -35.63
C THR A 322 -5.75 15.82 -35.13
N PHE A 323 -5.21 14.83 -35.85
CA PHE A 323 -3.90 14.26 -35.56
C PHE A 323 -2.75 15.28 -35.67
N ALA A 324 -2.78 16.18 -36.66
CA ALA A 324 -1.80 17.26 -36.77
C ALA A 324 -1.89 18.24 -35.59
N ILE A 325 -3.10 18.67 -35.20
CA ILE A 325 -3.33 19.55 -34.05
C ILE A 325 -2.86 18.89 -32.74
N ALA A 326 -3.20 17.62 -32.52
CA ALA A 326 -2.75 16.82 -31.39
C ALA A 326 -1.22 16.72 -31.35
N GLY A 327 -0.60 16.19 -32.41
CA GLY A 327 0.84 15.97 -32.50
C GLY A 327 1.67 17.24 -32.33
N ILE A 328 1.24 18.36 -32.92
CA ILE A 328 1.90 19.67 -32.75
C ILE A 328 1.75 20.16 -31.30
N SER A 329 0.56 20.02 -30.70
CA SER A 329 0.32 20.45 -29.31
C SER A 329 1.12 19.61 -28.30
N PHE A 330 1.12 18.29 -28.47
CA PHE A 330 1.94 17.36 -27.69
C PHE A 330 3.42 17.71 -27.78
N LEU A 331 3.93 17.93 -29.00
CA LEU A 331 5.33 18.28 -29.25
C LEU A 331 5.72 19.61 -28.59
N ILE A 332 4.87 20.65 -28.71
CA ILE A 332 5.11 21.95 -28.06
C ILE A 332 5.15 21.79 -26.54
N ILE A 333 4.17 21.11 -25.93
CA ILE A 333 4.11 20.91 -24.47
C ILE A 333 5.32 20.08 -24.00
N MET A 334 5.74 19.05 -24.74
CA MET A 334 6.92 18.25 -24.42
C MET A 334 8.24 19.04 -24.54
N ILE A 335 8.40 19.86 -25.58
CA ILE A 335 9.57 20.74 -25.74
C ILE A 335 9.60 21.77 -24.61
N CYS A 336 8.49 22.43 -24.29
CA CYS A 336 8.40 23.37 -23.17
C CYS A 336 8.72 22.68 -21.83
N ARG A 337 8.22 21.45 -21.61
CA ARG A 337 8.51 20.64 -20.43
C ARG A 337 9.99 20.31 -20.29
N GLU A 338 10.64 19.80 -21.33
CA GLU A 338 12.04 19.41 -21.24
C GLU A 338 12.97 20.64 -21.18
N LEU A 339 12.63 21.71 -21.89
CA LEU A 339 13.32 23.00 -21.75
C LEU A 339 13.20 23.55 -20.33
N LYS A 340 12.03 23.44 -19.69
CA LYS A 340 11.84 23.75 -18.26
C LYS A 340 12.73 22.88 -17.37
N ASN A 341 12.73 21.55 -17.55
CA ASN A 341 13.58 20.63 -16.77
C ASN A 341 15.06 21.03 -16.85
N ARG A 342 15.56 21.39 -18.04
CA ARG A 342 16.97 21.78 -18.26
C ARG A 342 17.30 23.18 -17.77
N LEU A 343 16.38 24.14 -17.87
CA LEU A 343 16.61 25.53 -17.46
C LEU A 343 16.32 25.81 -15.99
N GLN A 344 15.39 25.11 -15.34
CA GLN A 344 14.98 25.35 -13.95
C GLN A 344 16.13 25.36 -12.94
N PRO A 345 17.17 24.49 -13.02
CA PRO A 345 18.34 24.55 -12.14
C PRO A 345 19.19 25.82 -12.30
N ARG A 346 19.10 26.49 -13.46
CA ARG A 346 19.86 27.72 -13.79
C ARG A 346 19.03 28.99 -13.63
N TYR A 347 17.72 28.91 -13.90
CA TYR A 347 16.78 30.02 -13.87
C TYR A 347 15.47 29.59 -13.19
N PRO A 348 15.37 29.66 -11.84
CA PRO A 348 14.18 29.24 -11.10
C PRO A 348 12.87 29.93 -11.50
N GLY A 349 12.94 31.09 -12.15
CA GLY A 349 11.79 31.81 -12.71
C GLY A 349 11.04 31.03 -13.80
N VAL A 350 11.72 30.15 -14.54
CA VAL A 350 11.17 29.39 -15.67
C VAL A 350 10.08 28.39 -15.25
N ALA A 351 10.07 27.96 -13.98
CA ALA A 351 9.02 27.11 -13.42
C ALA A 351 7.63 27.79 -13.40
N TYR A 352 7.58 29.13 -13.34
CA TYR A 352 6.34 29.91 -13.23
C TYR A 352 5.74 30.32 -14.59
N VAL A 353 6.23 29.77 -15.71
CA VAL A 353 5.65 30.03 -17.04
C VAL A 353 4.44 29.10 -17.25
N PRO A 354 3.21 29.62 -17.47
CA PRO A 354 2.00 28.80 -17.67
C PRO A 354 1.89 28.31 -19.13
N ASP A 355 2.95 27.65 -19.63
CA ASP A 355 3.07 27.09 -20.98
C ASP A 355 1.83 26.32 -21.45
N ARG A 356 1.33 25.43 -20.61
CA ARG A 356 0.14 24.61 -20.85
C ARG A 356 -1.14 25.43 -21.05
N PHE A 357 -1.37 26.42 -20.19
CA PHE A 357 -2.51 27.35 -20.33
C PHE A 357 -2.37 28.20 -21.60
N ILE A 358 -1.15 28.64 -21.94
CA ILE A 358 -0.88 29.36 -23.19
C ILE A 358 -1.23 28.50 -24.40
N VAL A 359 -0.85 27.21 -24.44
CA VAL A 359 -1.22 26.30 -25.53
C VAL A 359 -2.74 26.16 -25.65
N VAL A 360 -3.48 25.99 -24.55
CA VAL A 360 -4.95 25.87 -24.56
C VAL A 360 -5.64 27.17 -25.00
N VAL A 361 -5.16 28.35 -24.56
CA VAL A 361 -5.74 29.64 -24.97
C VAL A 361 -5.44 29.93 -26.45
N VAL A 362 -4.22 29.63 -26.91
CA VAL A 362 -3.85 29.80 -28.32
C VAL A 362 -4.63 28.83 -29.22
N SER A 363 -4.82 27.56 -28.81
CA SER A 363 -5.62 26.62 -29.61
C SER A 363 -7.09 27.00 -29.66
N ALA A 364 -7.68 27.55 -28.59
CA ALA A 364 -9.05 28.07 -28.62
C ALA A 364 -9.21 29.26 -29.58
N ILE A 365 -8.26 30.21 -29.56
CA ILE A 365 -8.25 31.36 -30.47
C ILE A 365 -8.07 30.90 -31.94
N LEU A 366 -7.23 29.89 -32.18
CA LEU A 366 -7.03 29.32 -33.52
C LEU A 366 -8.26 28.53 -33.99
N CYS A 367 -8.90 27.74 -33.13
CA CYS A 367 -10.14 27.03 -33.40
C CYS A 367 -11.25 27.98 -33.87
N TRP A 368 -11.42 29.11 -33.16
CA TRP A 368 -12.35 30.18 -33.54
C TRP A 368 -11.93 30.94 -34.81
N ARG A 369 -10.63 31.19 -35.03
CA ARG A 369 -10.10 31.93 -36.20
C ARG A 369 -10.08 31.15 -37.50
N LEU A 370 -9.91 29.84 -37.41
CA LEU A 370 -9.71 28.94 -38.55
C LEU A 370 -10.92 28.02 -38.79
N ASP A 371 -11.96 28.11 -37.95
CA ASP A 371 -13.19 27.32 -38.00
C ASP A 371 -12.91 25.80 -38.10
N TRP A 372 -12.16 25.29 -37.12
CA TRP A 372 -11.77 23.88 -37.07
C TRP A 372 -12.96 22.93 -36.88
N GLU A 373 -14.08 23.42 -36.32
CA GLU A 373 -15.32 22.65 -36.18
C GLU A 373 -15.91 22.30 -37.56
N SER A 374 -16.01 23.27 -38.48
CA SER A 374 -16.46 22.99 -39.86
C SER A 374 -15.53 22.07 -40.67
N GLN A 375 -14.30 21.84 -40.19
CA GLN A 375 -13.32 20.96 -40.80
C GLN A 375 -13.35 19.53 -40.23
N GLY A 376 -14.20 19.25 -39.24
CA GLY A 376 -14.31 17.92 -38.61
C GLY A 376 -13.41 17.72 -37.39
N VAL A 377 -12.90 18.80 -36.77
CA VAL A 377 -12.19 18.70 -35.49
C VAL A 377 -13.20 18.73 -34.35
N GLU A 378 -13.19 17.67 -33.53
CA GLU A 378 -14.02 17.61 -32.33
C GLU A 378 -13.71 18.75 -31.35
N VAL A 379 -14.71 19.61 -31.10
CA VAL A 379 -14.68 20.65 -30.06
C VAL A 379 -15.50 20.23 -28.82
N LEU A 380 -15.39 20.97 -27.72
CA LEU A 380 -16.15 20.68 -26.49
C LEU A 380 -17.66 20.95 -26.63
N GLY A 381 -18.05 21.88 -27.52
CA GLY A 381 -19.45 22.14 -27.88
C GLY A 381 -20.25 22.97 -26.85
N THR A 382 -21.57 22.97 -26.98
CA THR A 382 -22.46 23.81 -26.17
C THR A 382 -22.63 23.30 -24.73
N VAL A 383 -22.02 24.00 -23.77
CA VAL A 383 -22.30 23.78 -22.35
C VAL A 383 -23.68 24.34 -22.01
N LYS A 384 -24.70 23.47 -21.84
CA LYS A 384 -25.99 23.82 -21.22
C LYS A 384 -25.73 24.49 -19.85
N ALA A 385 -25.93 25.80 -19.74
CA ALA A 385 -26.01 26.48 -18.46
C ALA A 385 -27.34 26.13 -17.79
N ALA A 386 -27.33 25.68 -16.53
CA ALA A 386 -28.53 25.21 -15.86
C ALA A 386 -29.58 26.32 -15.68
N ASN A 387 -30.83 26.01 -16.04
CA ASN A 387 -31.94 26.97 -16.03
C ASN A 387 -32.25 27.48 -14.61
N GLY A 388 -31.93 28.75 -14.34
CA GLY A 388 -32.46 29.54 -13.22
C GLY A 388 -31.95 29.22 -11.80
N GLN A 389 -31.36 28.05 -11.54
CA GLN A 389 -30.95 27.63 -10.18
C GLN A 389 -29.44 27.31 -10.07
N LEU A 390 -28.61 28.32 -10.31
CA LEU A 390 -27.16 28.23 -10.03
C LEU A 390 -26.91 28.07 -8.53
N LEU A 391 -26.05 27.10 -8.16
CA LEU A 391 -25.62 26.83 -6.77
C LEU A 391 -26.76 26.56 -5.75
N ALA A 392 -27.89 26.00 -6.21
CA ALA A 392 -28.98 25.62 -5.31
C ALA A 392 -28.54 24.55 -4.28
N PHE A 393 -28.70 24.85 -3.00
CA PHE A 393 -28.48 23.89 -1.92
C PHE A 393 -29.62 22.86 -1.89
N GLN A 394 -29.29 21.59 -2.10
CA GLN A 394 -30.22 20.47 -2.03
C GLN A 394 -29.62 19.37 -1.16
N TRP A 395 -30.15 19.22 0.06
CA TRP A 395 -29.73 18.16 0.97
C TRP A 395 -29.99 16.78 0.34
N PRO A 396 -28.98 15.92 0.14
CA PRO A 396 -29.15 14.66 -0.59
C PRO A 396 -29.99 13.64 0.22
N PHE A 397 -29.84 13.60 1.54
CA PHE A 397 -30.51 12.63 2.42
C PHE A 397 -31.93 13.07 2.82
N LYS A 398 -32.77 13.46 1.86
CA LYS A 398 -34.22 13.64 2.06
C LYS A 398 -34.94 12.29 2.11
N LEU A 399 -36.05 12.23 2.85
CA LEU A 399 -36.92 11.04 2.93
C LEU A 399 -37.47 10.62 1.55
N GLU A 400 -37.79 11.60 0.70
CA GLU A 400 -38.25 11.43 -0.69
C GLU A 400 -37.23 10.64 -1.53
N HIS A 401 -35.94 10.81 -1.29
CA HIS A 401 -34.86 10.19 -2.05
C HIS A 401 -34.49 8.77 -1.59
N MET A 402 -35.15 8.22 -0.56
CA MET A 402 -34.82 6.90 0.01
C MET A 402 -34.76 5.73 -0.99
N PRO A 403 -35.61 5.64 -2.05
CA PRO A 403 -35.47 4.62 -3.08
C PRO A 403 -34.12 4.71 -3.81
N HIS A 404 -33.72 5.92 -4.22
CA HIS A 404 -32.44 6.16 -4.90
C HIS A 404 -31.25 5.93 -3.98
N ILE A 405 -31.34 6.31 -2.70
CA ILE A 405 -30.32 6.01 -1.67
C ILE A 405 -30.09 4.50 -1.54
N ARG A 406 -31.15 3.68 -1.59
CA ARG A 406 -31.02 2.21 -1.53
C ARG A 406 -30.36 1.64 -2.78
N SER A 407 -30.71 2.15 -3.97
CA SER A 407 -30.09 1.77 -5.25
C SER A 407 -28.61 2.14 -5.29
N ALA A 408 -28.29 3.39 -4.93
CA ALA A 408 -26.97 3.98 -4.95
C ALA A 408 -25.98 3.36 -3.94
N MET A 409 -26.44 2.61 -2.94
CA MET A 409 -25.61 2.18 -1.80
C MET A 409 -24.36 1.38 -2.21
N THR A 410 -24.53 0.33 -3.02
CA THR A 410 -23.41 -0.53 -3.46
C THR A 410 -22.41 0.26 -4.31
N THR A 411 -22.89 1.08 -5.23
CA THR A 411 -22.05 1.86 -6.14
C THR A 411 -21.34 3.00 -5.42
N SER A 412 -22.01 3.66 -4.47
CA SER A 412 -21.40 4.69 -3.60
C SER A 412 -20.30 4.11 -2.72
N PHE A 413 -20.44 2.87 -2.27
CA PHE A 413 -19.37 2.16 -1.54
C PHE A 413 -18.16 1.86 -2.44
N LEU A 414 -18.39 1.43 -3.69
CA LEU A 414 -17.30 1.23 -4.66
C LEU A 414 -16.58 2.54 -5.00
N ILE A 415 -17.33 3.63 -5.22
CA ILE A 415 -16.79 4.99 -5.44
C ILE A 415 -15.98 5.46 -4.23
N ALA A 416 -16.51 5.29 -3.01
CA ALA A 416 -15.82 5.63 -1.76
C ALA A 416 -14.50 4.85 -1.59
N LEU A 417 -14.50 3.56 -1.87
CA LEU A 417 -13.33 2.69 -1.75
C LEU A 417 -12.26 3.02 -2.80
N LEU A 418 -12.66 3.15 -4.06
CA LEU A 418 -11.81 3.52 -5.19
C LEU A 418 -11.17 4.90 -4.96
N GLY A 419 -11.99 5.89 -4.62
CA GLY A 419 -11.58 7.26 -4.38
C GLY A 419 -10.68 7.44 -3.15
N PHE A 420 -10.94 6.71 -2.06
CA PHE A 420 -10.03 6.68 -0.91
C PHE A 420 -8.65 6.13 -1.28
N PHE A 421 -8.59 5.03 -2.03
CA PHE A 421 -7.32 4.46 -2.46
C PHE A 421 -6.59 5.33 -3.50
N GLU A 422 -7.28 5.92 -4.49
CA GLU A 422 -6.65 6.89 -5.42
C GLU A 422 -6.04 8.08 -4.65
N SER A 423 -6.79 8.63 -3.69
CA SER A 423 -6.32 9.73 -2.84
C SER A 423 -5.11 9.34 -2.00
N SER A 424 -5.10 8.13 -1.44
CA SER A 424 -4.00 7.61 -0.63
C SER A 424 -2.74 7.35 -1.48
N VAL A 425 -2.91 6.83 -2.71
CA VAL A 425 -1.85 6.72 -3.71
C VAL A 425 -1.27 8.08 -4.06
N ALA A 426 -2.13 9.07 -4.32
CA ALA A 426 -1.72 10.43 -4.68
C ALA A 426 -0.95 11.09 -3.53
N ALA A 427 -1.52 11.11 -2.33
CA ALA A 427 -0.94 11.77 -1.16
C ALA A 427 0.42 11.16 -0.75
N LYS A 428 0.57 9.83 -0.83
CA LYS A 428 1.87 9.16 -0.59
C LYS A 428 2.91 9.49 -1.65
N SER A 429 2.53 9.47 -2.93
CA SER A 429 3.47 9.65 -4.05
C SER A 429 3.91 11.11 -4.22
N LEU A 430 3.10 12.07 -3.76
CA LEU A 430 3.50 13.48 -3.61
C LEU A 430 4.51 13.67 -2.48
N GLY A 431 4.52 12.80 -1.46
CA GLY A 431 5.33 12.93 -0.25
C GLY A 431 4.82 13.99 0.73
N SER A 432 5.45 14.07 1.89
CA SER A 432 5.19 15.17 2.85
C SER A 432 5.86 16.46 2.34
N SER A 433 5.17 17.60 2.45
CA SER A 433 5.67 18.86 1.91
C SER A 433 6.67 19.52 2.86
N GLU A 434 7.95 19.54 2.49
CA GLU A 434 9.02 20.22 3.25
C GLU A 434 8.79 21.73 3.44
N THR A 435 7.88 22.33 2.66
CA THR A 435 7.61 23.78 2.65
C THR A 435 6.76 24.28 3.81
N ILE A 436 6.01 23.41 4.50
CA ILE A 436 5.09 23.78 5.59
C ILE A 436 5.32 22.83 6.77
N GLN A 437 5.83 23.35 7.87
CA GLN A 437 6.25 22.54 9.02
C GLN A 437 5.04 22.09 9.87
N GLY A 438 5.13 20.88 10.41
CA GLY A 438 4.10 20.31 11.30
C GLY A 438 2.89 19.67 10.59
N ILE A 439 2.74 19.79 9.26
CA ILE A 439 1.73 19.03 8.52
C ILE A 439 2.31 17.66 8.13
N GLN A 440 2.08 16.68 9.00
CA GLN A 440 2.32 15.26 8.69
C GLN A 440 1.13 14.70 7.91
N LEU A 441 1.40 13.87 6.89
CA LEU A 441 0.37 13.11 6.17
C LEU A 441 -0.31 12.10 7.12
N SER A 442 -1.63 11.94 7.05
CA SER A 442 -2.37 10.99 7.89
C SER A 442 -3.64 10.50 7.22
N ALA A 443 -3.71 9.21 6.87
CA ALA A 443 -4.84 8.60 6.16
C ALA A 443 -6.20 8.87 6.85
N ASN A 444 -6.28 8.80 8.18
CA ASN A 444 -7.52 9.11 8.91
C ASN A 444 -7.98 10.57 8.71
N ARG A 445 -7.04 11.53 8.59
CA ARG A 445 -7.38 12.94 8.30
C ARG A 445 -7.69 13.16 6.82
N GLU A 446 -7.03 12.46 5.90
CA GLU A 446 -7.43 12.44 4.48
C GLU A 446 -8.87 11.94 4.31
N MET A 447 -9.24 10.83 4.96
CA MET A 447 -10.61 10.29 4.93
C MET A 447 -11.64 11.28 5.46
N ILE A 448 -11.36 11.95 6.59
CA ILE A 448 -12.26 12.97 7.14
C ILE A 448 -12.37 14.18 6.19
N ALA A 449 -11.25 14.67 5.63
CA ALA A 449 -11.24 15.81 4.72
C ALA A 449 -11.99 15.51 3.40
N LEU A 450 -11.74 14.35 2.78
CA LEU A 450 -12.39 13.90 1.55
C LEU A 450 -13.87 13.57 1.77
N GLY A 451 -14.21 12.98 2.91
CA GLY A 451 -15.59 12.67 3.28
C GLY A 451 -16.43 13.94 3.45
N ILE A 452 -15.91 14.92 4.21
CA ILE A 452 -16.58 16.22 4.39
C ILE A 452 -16.65 16.99 3.06
N ALA A 453 -15.60 16.97 2.23
CA ALA A 453 -15.62 17.58 0.90
C ALA A 453 -16.77 17.02 0.05
N ASN A 454 -16.84 15.70 -0.12
CA ASN A 454 -17.89 15.04 -0.91
C ASN A 454 -19.29 15.21 -0.33
N MET A 455 -19.45 15.26 1.00
CA MET A 455 -20.74 15.59 1.63
C MET A 455 -21.19 17.02 1.31
N VAL A 456 -20.27 17.99 1.34
CA VAL A 456 -20.58 19.38 0.94
C VAL A 456 -20.86 19.46 -0.56
N GLY A 457 -20.04 18.83 -1.41
CA GLY A 457 -20.25 18.77 -2.86
C GLY A 457 -21.60 18.13 -3.24
N GLY A 458 -21.97 17.03 -2.59
CA GLY A 458 -23.27 16.36 -2.77
C GLY A 458 -24.47 17.26 -2.43
N CYS A 459 -24.32 18.18 -1.45
CA CYS A 459 -25.35 19.19 -1.13
C CYS A 459 -25.53 20.27 -2.21
N PHE A 460 -24.61 20.36 -3.17
CA PHE A 460 -24.71 21.19 -4.39
C PHE A 460 -24.72 20.32 -5.65
N MET A 461 -25.15 19.06 -5.53
CA MET A 461 -25.31 18.12 -6.65
C MET A 461 -24.02 17.90 -7.47
N SER A 462 -22.84 18.03 -6.85
CA SER A 462 -21.58 17.85 -7.58
C SER A 462 -21.29 16.38 -7.87
N LEU A 463 -20.51 16.11 -8.93
CA LEU A 463 -19.86 14.81 -9.09
C LEU A 463 -19.01 14.44 -7.85
N PRO A 464 -18.87 13.15 -7.52
CA PRO A 464 -17.95 12.68 -6.49
C PRO A 464 -16.50 12.99 -6.88
N ALA A 465 -15.69 13.40 -5.91
CA ALA A 465 -14.38 14.00 -6.15
C ALA A 465 -13.31 13.56 -5.15
N PHE A 466 -12.15 13.13 -5.66
CA PHE A 466 -11.08 12.52 -4.86
C PHE A 466 -9.70 13.07 -5.21
N GLY A 467 -8.68 12.73 -4.43
CA GLY A 467 -7.29 13.12 -4.68
C GLY A 467 -6.69 12.34 -5.84
N GLY A 468 -6.34 13.03 -6.93
CA GLY A 468 -5.81 12.36 -8.13
C GLY A 468 -4.32 12.57 -8.32
N TYR A 469 -3.56 11.51 -8.62
CA TYR A 469 -2.10 11.62 -8.67
C TYR A 469 -1.63 12.47 -9.86
N GLY A 470 -2.16 12.22 -11.07
CA GLY A 470 -1.82 12.99 -12.28
C GLY A 470 -2.06 14.49 -12.09
N ARG A 471 -3.25 14.88 -11.62
CA ARG A 471 -3.61 16.29 -11.35
C ARG A 471 -2.67 16.93 -10.32
N SER A 472 -2.41 16.23 -9.22
CA SER A 472 -1.55 16.75 -8.15
C SER A 472 -0.07 16.85 -8.58
N LYS A 473 0.40 15.95 -9.46
CA LYS A 473 1.74 16.02 -10.06
C LYS A 473 1.88 17.23 -11.00
N VAL A 474 0.83 17.60 -11.74
CA VAL A 474 0.82 18.87 -12.51
C VAL A 474 0.86 20.08 -11.60
N ASN A 475 0.04 20.12 -10.54
CA ASN A 475 0.07 21.20 -9.54
C ASN A 475 1.48 21.40 -8.95
N LYS A 476 2.10 20.31 -8.49
CA LYS A 476 3.47 20.29 -7.94
C LYS A 476 4.53 20.74 -8.95
N SER A 477 4.49 20.25 -10.19
CA SER A 477 5.48 20.60 -11.23
C SER A 477 5.29 22.00 -11.82
N THR A 478 4.10 22.59 -11.70
CA THR A 478 3.81 23.99 -12.10
C THR A 478 4.08 24.99 -10.97
N GLY A 479 4.70 24.55 -9.86
CA GLY A 479 5.18 25.41 -8.79
C GLY A 479 4.19 25.66 -7.64
N GLY A 480 3.03 24.99 -7.61
CA GLY A 480 2.12 24.98 -6.48
C GLY A 480 2.77 24.31 -5.26
N LYS A 481 2.75 24.97 -4.10
CA LYS A 481 3.49 24.59 -2.88
C LYS A 481 2.62 24.52 -1.63
N SER A 482 1.42 25.08 -1.66
CA SER A 482 0.50 25.12 -0.53
C SER A 482 -0.94 24.79 -0.95
N PRO A 483 -1.84 24.53 0.02
CA PRO A 483 -3.25 24.25 -0.29
C PRO A 483 -3.97 25.46 -0.91
N ALA A 484 -3.38 26.66 -0.86
CA ALA A 484 -3.90 27.83 -1.57
C ALA A 484 -4.00 27.59 -3.08
N SER A 485 -3.22 26.70 -3.70
CA SER A 485 -3.41 26.33 -5.12
C SER A 485 -4.80 25.74 -5.37
N SER A 486 -5.30 24.93 -4.43
CA SER A 486 -6.63 24.31 -4.50
C SER A 486 -7.74 25.31 -4.15
N MET A 487 -7.47 26.30 -3.30
CA MET A 487 -8.39 27.44 -3.10
C MET A 487 -8.48 28.34 -4.34
N PHE A 488 -7.35 28.68 -4.97
CA PHE A 488 -7.34 29.46 -6.21
C PHE A 488 -8.02 28.69 -7.35
N LEU A 489 -7.84 27.35 -7.43
CA LEU A 489 -8.56 26.53 -8.40
C LEU A 489 -10.08 26.64 -8.21
N SER A 490 -10.58 26.52 -6.97
CA SER A 490 -12.00 26.71 -6.64
C SER A 490 -12.52 28.10 -7.03
N ILE A 491 -11.78 29.16 -6.71
CA ILE A 491 -12.15 30.54 -7.08
C ILE A 491 -12.19 30.70 -8.60
N ILE A 492 -11.21 30.15 -9.32
CA ILE A 492 -11.18 30.17 -10.80
C ILE A 492 -12.34 29.35 -11.36
N SER A 493 -12.69 28.20 -10.80
CA SER A 493 -13.87 27.41 -11.21
C SER A 493 -15.18 28.18 -11.03
N LEU A 494 -15.32 28.90 -9.91
CA LEU A 494 -16.48 29.75 -9.65
C LEU A 494 -16.58 30.90 -10.65
N LEU A 495 -15.47 31.59 -10.92
CA LEU A 495 -15.39 32.61 -11.98
C LEU A 495 -15.66 32.01 -13.37
N SER A 496 -15.22 30.79 -13.64
CA SER A 496 -15.49 30.11 -14.91
C SER A 496 -16.97 29.85 -15.11
N ILE A 497 -17.70 29.45 -14.06
CA ILE A 497 -19.16 29.23 -14.10
C ILE A 497 -19.91 30.51 -14.51
N PHE A 498 -19.51 31.68 -13.99
CA PHE A 498 -20.17 32.95 -14.30
C PHE A 498 -19.72 33.61 -15.60
N PHE A 499 -18.47 33.42 -16.04
CA PHE A 499 -17.88 34.23 -17.12
C PHE A 499 -17.24 33.45 -18.28
N LEU A 500 -16.78 32.21 -18.09
CA LEU A 500 -16.00 31.48 -19.12
C LEU A 500 -16.77 30.40 -19.88
N LEU A 501 -17.95 29.97 -19.41
CA LEU A 501 -18.76 28.92 -20.06
C LEU A 501 -18.91 29.09 -21.59
N PRO A 502 -19.26 30.28 -22.13
CA PRO A 502 -19.40 30.45 -23.58
C PRO A 502 -18.07 30.26 -24.35
N TYR A 503 -16.94 30.57 -23.73
CA TYR A 503 -15.62 30.44 -24.34
C TYR A 503 -15.09 29.00 -24.32
N PHE A 504 -15.62 28.14 -23.45
CA PHE A 504 -15.26 26.72 -23.43
C PHE A 504 -15.75 25.96 -24.67
N TYR A 505 -16.72 26.51 -25.42
CA TYR A 505 -17.19 25.94 -26.69
C TYR A 505 -16.02 25.68 -27.68
N TYR A 506 -15.16 26.69 -27.89
CA TYR A 506 -14.07 26.68 -28.87
C TYR A 506 -12.84 25.88 -28.42
N LEU A 507 -12.97 24.96 -27.45
CA LEU A 507 -11.86 24.13 -26.99
C LEU A 507 -11.77 22.83 -27.81
N PRO A 508 -10.73 22.64 -28.64
CA PRO A 508 -10.56 21.41 -29.40
C PRO A 508 -10.15 20.24 -28.48
N LYS A 509 -10.93 19.16 -28.51
CA LYS A 509 -10.66 17.90 -27.78
C LYS A 509 -9.23 17.35 -28.01
N PRO A 510 -8.64 17.31 -29.22
CA PRO A 510 -7.26 16.80 -29.40
C PRO A 510 -6.21 17.53 -28.56
N VAL A 511 -6.34 18.84 -28.34
CA VAL A 511 -5.35 19.61 -27.56
C VAL A 511 -5.47 19.32 -26.07
N LEU A 512 -6.69 19.13 -25.58
CA LEU A 512 -6.94 18.66 -24.21
C LEU A 512 -6.37 17.25 -24.03
N SER A 513 -6.60 16.35 -24.99
CA SER A 513 -6.08 14.98 -25.00
C SER A 513 -4.55 14.96 -24.94
N SER A 514 -3.87 15.67 -25.85
CA SER A 514 -2.41 15.76 -25.86
C SER A 514 -1.81 16.40 -24.61
N MET A 515 -2.52 17.32 -23.96
CA MET A 515 -2.11 17.83 -22.67
C MET A 515 -2.17 16.74 -21.57
N ILE A 516 -3.18 15.85 -21.62
CA ILE A 516 -3.33 14.71 -20.71
C ILE A 516 -2.29 13.62 -21.03
N SER A 517 -1.99 13.36 -22.31
CA SER A 517 -0.91 12.45 -22.77
C SER A 517 0.46 12.84 -22.20
N VAL A 518 0.78 14.13 -22.07
CA VAL A 518 2.02 14.57 -21.41
C VAL A 518 2.02 14.29 -19.90
N VAL A 519 0.85 14.33 -19.23
CA VAL A 519 0.72 13.90 -17.83
C VAL A 519 0.94 12.39 -17.73
N ALA A 520 0.30 11.61 -18.61
CA ALA A 520 0.44 10.16 -18.69
C ALA A 520 1.90 9.71 -18.88
N TYR A 521 2.62 10.30 -19.84
CA TYR A 521 4.05 10.08 -20.02
C TYR A 521 4.85 10.37 -18.74
N SER A 522 4.52 11.44 -18.01
CA SER A 522 5.15 11.77 -16.73
C SER A 522 4.90 10.70 -15.64
N LEU A 523 3.81 9.94 -15.70
CA LEU A 523 3.55 8.82 -14.78
C LEU A 523 4.39 7.59 -15.14
N ILE A 524 4.59 7.32 -16.43
CA ILE A 524 5.38 6.17 -16.94
C ILE A 524 6.88 6.39 -16.72
N GLU A 525 7.39 7.59 -17.00
CA GLU A 525 8.81 8.00 -16.86
C GLU A 525 9.38 7.74 -15.45
N GLU A 526 8.52 7.74 -14.44
CA GLU A 526 8.88 7.44 -13.05
C GLU A 526 9.35 5.99 -12.85
N ALA A 527 8.82 5.04 -13.62
CA ALA A 527 8.89 3.60 -13.35
C ALA A 527 10.28 2.95 -13.46
N PRO A 528 11.12 3.23 -14.48
CA PRO A 528 12.38 2.50 -14.69
C PRO A 528 13.35 2.56 -13.51
N HIS A 529 13.35 3.67 -12.74
CA HIS A 529 14.20 3.82 -11.56
C HIS A 529 13.93 2.72 -10.52
N ASP A 530 12.68 2.56 -10.08
CA ASP A 530 12.35 1.60 -9.02
C ASP A 530 12.43 0.16 -9.52
N ILE A 531 12.11 -0.08 -10.79
CA ILE A 531 12.32 -1.38 -11.45
C ILE A 531 13.80 -1.77 -11.40
N SER A 532 14.72 -0.84 -11.75
CA SER A 532 16.16 -1.08 -11.68
C SER A 532 16.65 -1.36 -10.25
N PHE A 533 16.05 -0.69 -9.25
CA PHE A 533 16.33 -0.92 -7.83
C PHE A 533 15.88 -2.33 -7.39
N PHE A 534 14.64 -2.73 -7.68
CA PHE A 534 14.11 -4.04 -7.31
C PHE A 534 14.85 -5.19 -8.01
N LEU A 535 15.25 -5.02 -9.27
CA LEU A 535 16.14 -5.95 -9.98
C LEU A 535 17.51 -6.05 -9.30
N LYS A 536 18.13 -4.92 -8.96
CA LYS A 536 19.45 -4.87 -8.29
C LYS A 536 19.46 -5.59 -6.93
N ILE A 537 18.38 -5.51 -6.15
CA ILE A 537 18.24 -6.22 -4.87
C ILE A 537 17.65 -7.64 -4.99
N ARG A 538 17.39 -8.14 -6.22
CA ARG A 538 16.72 -9.43 -6.50
C ARG A 538 15.34 -9.56 -5.80
N GLY A 539 14.60 -8.45 -5.72
CA GLY A 539 13.29 -8.34 -5.07
C GLY A 539 12.14 -8.91 -5.90
N TRP A 540 12.21 -10.20 -6.24
CA TRP A 540 11.27 -10.85 -7.17
C TRP A 540 9.80 -10.84 -6.72
N THR A 541 9.52 -10.83 -5.41
CA THR A 541 8.16 -10.71 -4.88
C THR A 541 7.54 -9.34 -5.19
N GLU A 542 8.34 -8.29 -5.01
CA GLU A 542 7.93 -6.90 -5.22
C GLU A 542 7.77 -6.59 -6.71
N LEU A 543 8.71 -7.07 -7.53
CA LEU A 543 8.62 -6.97 -8.99
C LEU A 543 7.40 -7.76 -9.53
N GLY A 544 7.14 -8.96 -8.98
CA GLY A 544 5.98 -9.77 -9.32
C GLY A 544 4.66 -9.07 -8.98
N LEU A 545 4.54 -8.48 -7.79
CA LEU A 545 3.38 -7.68 -7.39
C LEU A 545 3.15 -6.49 -8.35
N MET A 546 4.21 -5.75 -8.65
CA MET A 546 4.18 -4.61 -9.57
C MET A 546 3.70 -5.00 -10.98
N VAL A 547 4.21 -6.13 -11.52
CA VAL A 547 3.81 -6.66 -12.84
C VAL A 547 2.37 -7.16 -12.82
N VAL A 548 1.93 -7.89 -11.80
CA VAL A 548 0.55 -8.38 -11.70
C VAL A 548 -0.45 -7.23 -11.67
N ILE A 549 -0.17 -6.15 -10.94
CA ILE A 549 -1.02 -4.96 -10.92
C ILE A 549 -1.08 -4.32 -12.30
N PHE A 550 0.08 -4.11 -12.95
CA PHE A 550 0.14 -3.51 -14.29
C PHE A 550 -0.66 -4.29 -15.31
N LEU A 551 -0.47 -5.61 -15.39
CA LEU A 551 -1.17 -6.48 -16.33
C LEU A 551 -2.67 -6.57 -16.00
N ALA A 552 -3.07 -6.67 -14.73
CA ALA A 552 -4.47 -6.71 -14.34
C ALA A 552 -5.23 -5.40 -14.68
N THR A 553 -4.58 -4.23 -14.49
CA THR A 553 -5.13 -2.94 -14.93
C THR A 553 -5.22 -2.84 -16.45
N MET A 554 -4.20 -3.29 -17.19
CA MET A 554 -4.14 -3.19 -18.66
C MET A 554 -5.11 -4.12 -19.39
N PHE A 555 -5.27 -5.37 -18.93
CA PHE A 555 -6.10 -6.38 -19.58
C PHE A 555 -7.58 -6.34 -19.16
N TYR A 556 -7.90 -5.81 -17.98
CA TYR A 556 -9.27 -5.79 -17.46
C TYR A 556 -9.77 -4.37 -17.21
N SER A 557 -9.44 -3.79 -16.05
CA SER A 557 -9.82 -2.41 -15.72
C SER A 557 -9.00 -1.85 -14.56
N LEU A 558 -9.00 -0.52 -14.42
CA LEU A 558 -8.36 0.18 -13.30
C LEU A 558 -8.86 -0.32 -11.94
N THR A 559 -10.19 -0.48 -11.81
CA THR A 559 -10.86 -0.95 -10.59
C THR A 559 -10.45 -2.37 -10.21
N LEU A 560 -10.36 -3.28 -11.20
CA LEU A 560 -9.94 -4.67 -10.95
C LEU A 560 -8.45 -4.76 -10.62
N GLY A 561 -7.59 -4.01 -11.32
CA GLY A 561 -6.16 -3.97 -11.01
C GLY A 561 -5.87 -3.40 -9.62
N MET A 562 -6.61 -2.38 -9.18
CA MET A 562 -6.56 -1.91 -7.79
C MET A 562 -7.01 -3.00 -6.81
N ALA A 563 -8.16 -3.65 -7.06
CA ALA A 563 -8.70 -4.68 -6.17
C ALA A 563 -7.74 -5.88 -6.01
N PHE A 564 -7.16 -6.36 -7.11
CA PHE A 564 -6.11 -7.39 -7.08
C PHE A 564 -4.86 -6.91 -6.35
N GLY A 565 -4.38 -5.70 -6.61
CA GLY A 565 -3.18 -5.16 -5.96
C GLY A 565 -3.32 -5.02 -4.45
N VAL A 566 -4.45 -4.49 -3.97
CA VAL A 566 -4.75 -4.35 -2.54
C VAL A 566 -4.97 -5.73 -1.91
N GLY A 567 -5.75 -6.60 -2.55
CA GLY A 567 -6.01 -7.96 -2.05
C GLY A 567 -4.76 -8.82 -1.93
N ILE A 568 -3.88 -8.81 -2.93
CA ILE A 568 -2.61 -9.52 -2.91
C ILE A 568 -1.66 -8.91 -1.87
N SER A 569 -1.57 -7.58 -1.78
CA SER A 569 -0.74 -6.91 -0.77
C SER A 569 -1.19 -7.26 0.65
N MET A 570 -2.50 -7.27 0.91
CA MET A 570 -3.06 -7.69 2.21
C MET A 570 -2.79 -9.17 2.49
N LEU A 571 -2.96 -10.05 1.50
CA LEU A 571 -2.66 -11.48 1.63
C LEU A 571 -1.16 -11.75 1.88
N MET A 572 -0.26 -10.97 1.29
CA MET A 572 1.17 -11.02 1.58
C MET A 572 1.48 -10.61 3.02
N VAL A 573 0.87 -9.53 3.53
CA VAL A 573 1.01 -9.09 4.94
C VAL A 573 0.48 -10.16 5.91
N ILE A 574 -0.70 -10.73 5.63
CA ILE A 574 -1.27 -11.83 6.45
C ILE A 574 -0.32 -13.04 6.45
N LYS A 575 0.13 -13.50 5.27
CA LYS A 575 1.10 -14.60 5.10
C LYS A 575 2.46 -14.33 5.77
N HIS A 576 2.83 -13.07 5.97
CA HIS A 576 4.02 -12.68 6.69
C HIS A 576 3.81 -12.71 8.21
N SER A 577 2.62 -12.28 8.69
CA SER A 577 2.26 -12.23 10.11
C SER A 577 1.90 -13.59 10.72
N THR A 578 1.50 -14.58 9.92
CA THR A 578 1.10 -15.92 10.40
C THR A 578 2.25 -16.93 10.52
N ARG A 579 3.47 -16.56 10.13
CA ARG A 579 4.63 -17.47 10.08
C ARG A 579 5.55 -17.31 11.30
N PRO A 580 5.49 -18.19 12.31
CA PRO A 580 6.23 -17.98 13.55
C PRO A 580 7.75 -18.12 13.39
N ARG A 581 8.50 -17.09 13.77
CA ARG A 581 9.96 -16.98 13.57
C ARG A 581 10.79 -17.66 14.68
N ILE A 582 10.36 -18.82 15.13
CA ILE A 582 11.05 -19.62 16.16
C ILE A 582 12.47 -19.96 15.69
N GLN A 583 13.45 -19.90 16.60
CA GLN A 583 14.85 -20.24 16.34
C GLN A 583 15.32 -21.31 17.35
N ILE A 584 16.07 -22.32 16.90
CA ILE A 584 16.86 -23.16 17.82
C ILE A 584 18.13 -22.39 18.17
N LEU A 585 18.49 -22.34 19.44
CA LEU A 585 19.77 -21.79 19.88
C LEU A 585 20.80 -22.91 20.12
N GLY A 586 22.01 -22.74 19.60
CA GLY A 586 23.21 -23.49 19.97
C GLY A 586 24.23 -22.58 20.66
N ARG A 587 25.14 -23.15 21.47
CA ARG A 587 26.19 -22.41 22.17
C ARG A 587 27.42 -22.24 21.27
N ILE A 588 28.06 -21.08 21.29
CA ILE A 588 29.37 -20.88 20.63
C ILE A 588 30.47 -21.44 21.55
N PRO A 589 31.32 -22.38 21.08
CA PRO A 589 32.37 -23.03 21.86
C PRO A 589 33.20 -22.08 22.71
N GLY A 590 33.43 -22.46 23.98
CA GLY A 590 34.20 -21.66 24.94
C GLY A 590 33.57 -20.32 25.33
N THR A 591 32.29 -20.07 24.99
CA THR A 591 31.59 -18.83 25.35
C THR A 591 30.15 -19.07 25.79
N ASN A 592 29.59 -18.13 26.54
CA ASN A 592 28.19 -18.17 26.98
C ASN A 592 27.25 -17.47 25.97
N ARG A 593 27.62 -17.45 24.68
CA ARG A 593 26.82 -16.85 23.61
C ARG A 593 26.02 -17.92 22.87
N PHE A 594 24.77 -17.57 22.58
CA PHE A 594 23.81 -18.44 21.93
C PHE A 594 23.36 -17.85 20.59
N GLU A 595 23.56 -18.59 19.51
CA GLU A 595 23.20 -18.18 18.14
C GLU A 595 22.31 -19.22 17.43
N ASN A 596 21.70 -18.80 16.32
CA ASN A 596 20.66 -19.57 15.64
C ASN A 596 21.26 -20.74 14.86
N ALA A 597 21.02 -21.96 15.34
CA ALA A 597 21.49 -23.21 14.77
C ALA A 597 20.91 -23.57 13.38
N GLU A 598 19.95 -22.78 12.86
CA GLU A 598 19.49 -22.88 11.47
C GLU A 598 20.21 -21.94 10.49
N GLY A 599 21.05 -21.02 10.99
CA GLY A 599 21.78 -20.01 10.22
C GLY A 599 23.14 -20.52 9.75
N ASP A 600 24.11 -20.52 10.66
CA ASP A 600 25.44 -21.12 10.45
C ASP A 600 25.60 -22.33 11.37
N LYS A 601 26.20 -23.40 10.85
CA LYS A 601 26.24 -24.73 11.48
C LYS A 601 27.66 -25.23 11.79
N ALA A 602 28.68 -24.54 11.31
CA ALA A 602 30.06 -25.06 11.35
C ALA A 602 30.71 -24.99 12.76
N SER A 603 30.11 -24.27 13.71
CA SER A 603 30.78 -23.83 14.93
C SER A 603 29.86 -23.71 16.17
N LEU A 604 28.79 -24.50 16.25
CA LEU A 604 27.86 -24.47 17.39
C LEU A 604 27.78 -25.80 18.14
N GLU A 605 27.96 -25.73 19.46
CA GLU A 605 27.70 -26.81 20.41
C GLU A 605 26.19 -26.94 20.67
N PHE A 606 25.71 -28.17 20.67
CA PHE A 606 24.41 -28.52 21.23
C PHE A 606 24.65 -29.19 22.59
N ILE A 607 23.86 -28.78 23.59
CA ILE A 607 23.92 -29.37 24.93
C ILE A 607 23.04 -30.61 24.93
N GLU A 608 23.57 -31.75 25.36
CA GLU A 608 22.80 -33.00 25.41
C GLU A 608 21.64 -32.89 26.40
N GLY A 609 20.55 -33.63 26.15
CA GLY A 609 19.32 -33.56 26.94
C GLY A 609 18.50 -32.26 26.79
N CYS A 610 19.09 -31.16 26.34
CA CYS A 610 18.48 -29.83 26.33
C CYS A 610 18.10 -29.31 24.93
N LEU A 611 16.91 -28.71 24.82
CA LEU A 611 16.45 -28.00 23.61
C LEU A 611 16.18 -26.53 23.94
N ILE A 612 17.04 -25.63 23.45
CA ILE A 612 16.91 -24.19 23.65
C ILE A 612 16.15 -23.57 22.47
N VAL A 613 15.01 -22.94 22.75
CA VAL A 613 14.05 -22.42 21.77
C VAL A 613 13.83 -20.93 22.01
N LYS A 614 14.12 -20.11 21.00
CA LYS A 614 13.88 -18.66 21.03
C LYS A 614 12.61 -18.27 20.30
N ILE A 615 11.80 -17.44 20.94
CA ILE A 615 10.58 -16.84 20.39
C ILE A 615 10.80 -15.32 20.27
N PRO A 616 11.23 -14.82 19.10
CA PRO A 616 11.66 -13.42 18.92
C PRO A 616 10.50 -12.44 18.62
N GLU A 617 9.26 -12.79 18.94
CA GLU A 617 8.05 -12.09 18.47
C GLU A 617 6.84 -12.31 19.41
N PRO A 618 5.79 -11.46 19.34
CA PRO A 618 4.52 -11.68 20.03
C PRO A 618 3.87 -13.04 19.74
N LEU A 619 3.16 -13.60 20.71
CA LEU A 619 2.33 -14.79 20.49
C LEU A 619 0.86 -14.37 20.32
N THR A 620 0.31 -14.68 19.16
CA THR A 620 -1.06 -14.33 18.77
C THR A 620 -1.78 -15.53 18.15
N PHE A 621 -3.10 -15.49 18.05
CA PHE A 621 -3.89 -16.50 17.33
C PHE A 621 -3.36 -16.77 15.90
N ALA A 622 -2.75 -15.77 15.27
CA ALA A 622 -2.28 -15.83 13.88
C ALA A 622 -1.01 -16.68 13.68
N ASN A 623 -0.09 -16.70 14.66
CA ASN A 623 1.20 -17.42 14.55
C ASN A 623 1.30 -18.64 15.48
N THR A 624 0.52 -18.72 16.58
CA THR A 624 0.59 -19.88 17.49
C THR A 624 0.05 -21.19 16.91
N GLY A 625 -0.79 -21.13 15.88
CA GLY A 625 -1.22 -22.33 15.14
C GLY A 625 -0.06 -23.13 14.52
N GLU A 626 0.94 -22.46 13.92
CA GLU A 626 2.12 -23.16 13.38
C GLU A 626 3.19 -23.43 14.45
N LEU A 627 3.18 -22.73 15.59
CA LEU A 627 4.14 -22.91 16.71
C LEU A 627 4.17 -24.36 17.19
N LYS A 628 3.01 -24.93 17.55
CA LYS A 628 2.88 -26.32 18.03
C LYS A 628 3.38 -27.34 17.00
N SER A 629 3.18 -27.06 15.71
CA SER A 629 3.67 -27.88 14.60
C SER A 629 5.19 -27.76 14.41
N ARG A 630 5.75 -26.55 14.55
CA ARG A 630 7.20 -26.31 14.44
C ARG A 630 7.96 -26.92 15.59
N LEU A 631 7.57 -26.69 16.84
CA LEU A 631 8.22 -27.28 18.02
C LEU A 631 8.34 -28.80 17.88
N ARG A 632 7.26 -29.47 17.46
CA ARG A 632 7.27 -30.92 17.20
C ARG A 632 8.23 -31.34 16.07
N ARG A 633 8.46 -30.51 15.05
CA ARG A 633 9.53 -30.74 14.05
C ARG A 633 10.93 -30.55 14.65
N LEU A 634 11.13 -29.55 15.51
CA LEU A 634 12.42 -29.36 16.21
C LEU A 634 12.74 -30.57 17.12
N GLU A 635 11.75 -31.03 17.90
CA GLU A 635 11.89 -32.20 18.77
C GLU A 635 12.27 -33.49 18.03
N LEU A 636 11.65 -33.75 16.87
CA LEU A 636 11.84 -35.00 16.11
C LEU A 636 13.09 -34.99 15.22
N TYR A 637 13.47 -33.83 14.69
CA TYR A 637 14.46 -33.71 13.60
C TYR A 637 15.59 -32.71 13.85
N GLY A 638 15.53 -31.88 14.89
CA GLY A 638 16.51 -30.82 15.14
C GLY A 638 16.50 -29.68 14.11
N THR A 639 15.44 -29.53 13.31
CA THR A 639 15.31 -28.48 12.28
C THR A 639 13.85 -28.23 11.91
N SER A 640 13.47 -26.97 11.72
CA SER A 640 12.11 -26.58 11.28
C SER A 640 11.80 -27.00 9.84
N LYS A 641 12.84 -27.28 9.06
CA LYS A 641 12.83 -27.53 7.61
C LYS A 641 12.67 -29.02 7.23
N ALA A 642 12.65 -29.93 8.21
CA ALA A 642 12.47 -31.36 7.94
C ALA A 642 11.08 -31.67 7.36
N HIS A 643 11.04 -32.54 6.35
CA HIS A 643 9.79 -33.01 5.76
C HIS A 643 9.06 -33.98 6.71
N PRO A 644 7.73 -33.86 6.94
CA PRO A 644 7.01 -34.69 7.92
C PRO A 644 7.03 -36.20 7.68
N ALA A 645 7.39 -36.66 6.49
CA ALA A 645 7.52 -38.08 6.16
C ALA A 645 8.90 -38.69 6.50
N LEU A 646 9.85 -37.89 7.01
CA LEU A 646 11.15 -38.42 7.44
C LEU A 646 11.01 -39.23 8.74
N PRO A 647 11.80 -40.32 8.90
CA PRO A 647 11.91 -41.00 10.20
C PRO A 647 12.55 -40.07 11.23
N ARG A 648 12.17 -40.24 12.50
CA ARG A 648 12.67 -39.47 13.65
C ARG A 648 14.21 -39.57 13.76
N LEU A 649 14.89 -38.44 13.97
CA LEU A 649 16.36 -38.36 14.03
C LEU A 649 16.93 -38.09 15.43
N ARG A 650 16.21 -37.38 16.32
CA ARG A 650 16.59 -37.21 17.75
C ARG A 650 15.89 -38.27 18.60
N SER A 651 16.55 -38.84 19.61
CA SER A 651 15.92 -39.72 20.61
C SER A 651 14.91 -38.95 21.50
N THR A 652 14.27 -39.63 22.46
CA THR A 652 13.48 -38.98 23.51
C THR A 652 14.35 -38.22 24.50
N ASP A 653 15.50 -38.81 24.81
CA ASP A 653 16.38 -38.44 25.91
C ASP A 653 17.13 -37.14 25.62
N MET A 654 17.31 -36.82 24.34
CA MET A 654 17.85 -35.56 23.83
C MET A 654 16.93 -34.34 24.04
N ASN A 655 15.72 -34.52 24.58
CA ASN A 655 14.74 -33.46 24.80
C ASN A 655 14.13 -33.52 26.23
N ARG A 656 14.93 -33.89 27.25
CA ARG A 656 14.53 -33.92 28.68
C ARG A 656 14.22 -32.54 29.25
N ASN A 657 14.98 -31.54 28.81
CA ASN A 657 14.87 -30.15 29.25
C ASN A 657 14.55 -29.24 28.06
N VAL A 658 13.59 -28.34 28.20
CA VAL A 658 13.22 -27.35 27.16
C VAL A 658 13.33 -25.95 27.75
N ILE A 659 14.16 -25.08 27.14
CA ILE A 659 14.38 -23.70 27.58
C ILE A 659 13.78 -22.74 26.56
N PHE A 660 12.74 -22.00 26.96
CA PHE A 660 12.11 -20.96 26.14
C PHE A 660 12.72 -19.58 26.42
N ASP A 661 13.53 -19.05 25.49
CA ASP A 661 13.91 -17.63 25.45
C ASP A 661 12.73 -16.80 24.92
N ILE A 662 12.02 -16.14 25.83
CA ILE A 662 10.81 -15.36 25.53
C ILE A 662 11.06 -13.85 25.47
N HIS A 663 12.32 -13.38 25.39
CA HIS A 663 12.66 -11.96 25.32
C HIS A 663 11.93 -11.20 24.19
N GLY A 664 11.56 -11.87 23.09
CA GLY A 664 10.82 -11.26 21.99
C GLY A 664 9.30 -11.24 22.14
N VAL A 665 8.76 -11.94 23.14
CA VAL A 665 7.32 -12.04 23.42
C VAL A 665 6.85 -10.78 24.15
N THR A 666 6.81 -9.67 23.41
CA THR A 666 6.39 -8.35 23.93
C THR A 666 4.90 -8.28 24.27
N SER A 667 4.07 -9.12 23.64
CA SER A 667 2.67 -9.30 23.99
C SER A 667 2.19 -10.73 23.71
N MET A 668 1.12 -11.13 24.42
CA MET A 668 0.39 -12.37 24.22
C MET A 668 -1.12 -12.07 24.14
N ASP A 669 -1.85 -12.74 23.24
CA ASP A 669 -3.32 -12.77 23.28
C ASP A 669 -3.85 -14.03 23.98
N GLY A 670 -5.17 -14.11 24.19
CA GLY A 670 -5.80 -15.24 24.90
C GLY A 670 -5.59 -16.58 24.21
N SER A 671 -5.69 -16.62 22.88
CA SER A 671 -5.49 -17.85 22.10
C SER A 671 -4.02 -18.30 22.11
N GLY A 672 -3.07 -17.37 21.99
CA GLY A 672 -1.65 -17.65 22.12
C GLY A 672 -1.26 -18.11 23.52
N THR A 673 -1.90 -17.54 24.56
CA THR A 673 -1.76 -17.98 25.95
C THR A 673 -2.29 -19.41 26.14
N GLN A 674 -3.46 -19.74 25.58
CA GLN A 674 -3.99 -21.10 25.60
C GLN A 674 -3.05 -22.09 24.91
N VAL A 675 -2.60 -21.80 23.68
CA VAL A 675 -1.71 -22.69 22.93
C VAL A 675 -0.38 -22.89 23.65
N LEU A 676 0.20 -21.85 24.26
CA LEU A 676 1.39 -22.00 25.09
C LEU A 676 1.13 -22.84 26.34
N THR A 677 -0.03 -22.66 26.98
CA THR A 677 -0.45 -23.47 28.14
C THR A 677 -0.61 -24.94 27.78
N GLU A 678 -1.16 -25.26 26.60
CA GLU A 678 -1.23 -26.63 26.07
C GLU A 678 0.16 -27.23 25.76
N ILE A 679 1.11 -26.41 25.29
CA ILE A 679 2.48 -26.82 25.00
C ILE A 679 3.22 -27.15 26.31
N VAL A 680 3.17 -26.25 27.30
CA VAL A 680 3.78 -26.45 28.62
C VAL A 680 3.18 -27.67 29.32
N ARG A 681 1.85 -27.81 29.31
CA ARG A 681 1.17 -28.99 29.85
C ARG A 681 1.64 -30.27 29.17
N ASN A 682 1.76 -30.30 27.84
CA ASN A 682 2.21 -31.50 27.15
C ASN A 682 3.64 -31.91 27.52
N TYR A 683 4.54 -30.96 27.81
CA TYR A 683 5.87 -31.28 28.34
C TYR A 683 5.81 -31.78 29.78
N HIS A 684 5.02 -31.13 30.65
CA HIS A 684 4.80 -31.57 32.03
C HIS A 684 4.21 -33.01 32.09
N ASP A 685 3.17 -33.30 31.30
CA ASP A 685 2.56 -34.63 31.14
C ASP A 685 3.56 -35.70 30.65
N ARG A 686 4.66 -35.28 30.02
CA ARG A 686 5.74 -36.14 29.49
C ARG A 686 6.95 -36.25 30.43
N GLY A 687 6.95 -35.58 31.59
CA GLY A 687 8.11 -35.50 32.48
C GLY A 687 9.28 -34.70 31.90
N VAL A 688 9.01 -33.71 31.04
CA VAL A 688 10.01 -32.81 30.44
C VAL A 688 9.98 -31.48 31.19
N SER A 689 11.10 -31.08 31.80
CA SER A 689 11.21 -29.81 32.54
C SER A 689 11.22 -28.62 31.59
N VAL A 690 10.47 -27.57 31.91
CA VAL A 690 10.25 -26.40 31.04
C VAL A 690 10.69 -25.11 31.74
N TYR A 691 11.75 -24.51 31.21
CA TYR A 691 12.35 -23.29 31.75
C TYR A 691 11.99 -22.09 30.86
N PHE A 692 11.77 -20.93 31.49
CA PHE A 692 11.46 -19.68 30.81
C PHE A 692 12.56 -18.66 31.09
N SER A 693 13.24 -18.22 30.03
CA SER A 693 14.37 -17.31 30.08
C SER A 693 14.03 -15.93 29.53
N ARG A 694 14.60 -14.88 30.14
CA ARG A 694 14.40 -13.46 29.78
C ARG A 694 12.92 -13.05 29.83
N CYS A 695 12.24 -13.48 30.88
CA CYS A 695 10.87 -13.08 31.16
C CYS A 695 10.79 -11.57 31.47
N PRO A 696 9.64 -10.90 31.23
CA PRO A 696 9.46 -9.50 31.61
C PRO A 696 9.57 -9.32 33.14
N ALA A 697 10.69 -8.76 33.62
CA ALA A 697 11.04 -8.68 35.04
C ALA A 697 10.06 -7.89 35.94
N ARG A 698 9.09 -7.17 35.36
CA ARG A 698 8.01 -6.49 36.09
C ARG A 698 6.80 -7.42 36.14
N LYS A 699 6.41 -7.89 37.34
CA LYS A 699 5.22 -8.75 37.53
C LYS A 699 3.89 -8.11 37.06
N ASP A 700 3.87 -6.79 36.86
CA ASP A 700 2.74 -6.07 36.25
C ASP A 700 2.64 -6.19 34.72
N HIS A 701 3.65 -6.73 34.04
CA HIS A 701 3.64 -6.84 32.59
C HIS A 701 2.50 -7.77 32.12
N PRO A 702 1.73 -7.42 31.07
CA PRO A 702 0.55 -8.21 30.67
C PRO A 702 0.88 -9.67 30.35
N VAL A 703 2.05 -9.94 29.77
CA VAL A 703 2.55 -11.32 29.52
C VAL A 703 2.73 -12.12 30.81
N TRP A 704 3.31 -11.51 31.87
CA TRP A 704 3.48 -12.18 33.15
C TRP A 704 2.13 -12.48 33.82
N ARG A 705 1.22 -11.49 33.81
CA ARG A 705 -0.14 -11.65 34.32
C ARG A 705 -0.90 -12.77 33.61
N LEU A 706 -0.76 -12.87 32.28
CA LEU A 706 -1.34 -13.96 31.49
C LEU A 706 -0.77 -15.33 31.87
N MET A 707 0.57 -15.47 31.88
CA MET A 707 1.25 -16.73 32.26
C MET A 707 0.91 -17.20 33.69
N LEU A 708 0.75 -16.27 34.63
CA LEU A 708 0.30 -16.58 35.98
C LEU A 708 -1.17 -17.03 35.98
N SER A 709 -2.05 -16.28 35.31
CA SER A 709 -3.49 -16.57 35.27
C SER A 709 -3.86 -17.85 34.50
N SER A 710 -3.01 -18.33 33.59
CA SER A 710 -3.23 -19.56 32.83
C SER A 710 -2.57 -20.80 33.43
N GLY A 711 -1.93 -20.67 34.61
CA GLY A 711 -1.25 -21.77 35.30
C GLY A 711 0.09 -22.19 34.68
N ILE A 712 0.65 -21.46 33.71
CA ILE A 712 1.98 -21.75 33.15
C ILE A 712 3.05 -21.66 34.26
N VAL A 713 2.94 -20.64 35.13
CA VAL A 713 3.87 -20.46 36.26
C VAL A 713 3.77 -21.59 37.29
N GLU A 714 2.60 -22.20 37.46
CA GLU A 714 2.38 -23.33 38.36
C GLU A 714 2.89 -24.65 37.77
N MET A 715 2.63 -24.91 36.48
CA MET A 715 3.07 -26.14 35.80
C MET A 715 4.59 -26.20 35.55
N ALA A 716 5.25 -25.05 35.39
CA ALA A 716 6.72 -24.97 35.32
C ALA A 716 7.38 -24.77 36.70
N GLY A 717 6.67 -24.15 37.65
CA GLY A 717 7.19 -23.76 38.96
C GLY A 717 7.99 -22.44 38.91
N GLU A 718 7.82 -21.60 39.93
CA GLU A 718 8.41 -20.24 39.95
C GLU A 718 9.95 -20.21 39.80
N ARG A 719 10.65 -21.29 40.19
CA ARG A 719 12.11 -21.40 40.10
C ARG A 719 12.64 -21.59 38.68
N HIS A 720 11.81 -22.02 37.74
CA HIS A 720 12.18 -22.23 36.34
C HIS A 720 12.07 -20.95 35.48
N PHE A 721 11.75 -19.81 36.10
CA PHE A 721 11.71 -18.48 35.47
C PHE A 721 12.98 -17.69 35.77
N VAL A 722 13.84 -17.51 34.77
CA VAL A 722 15.21 -17.00 34.92
C VAL A 722 15.51 -15.78 34.04
N ASN A 723 16.59 -15.07 34.36
CA ASN A 723 17.01 -13.84 33.71
C ASN A 723 17.80 -14.07 32.42
N ASP A 724 18.53 -15.19 32.30
CA ASP A 724 19.27 -15.53 31.07
C ASP A 724 19.29 -17.04 30.77
N VAL A 725 19.73 -17.41 29.57
CA VAL A 725 19.73 -18.81 29.07
C VAL A 725 20.75 -19.65 29.83
N GLU A 726 21.89 -19.05 30.21
CA GLU A 726 22.90 -19.72 31.04
C GLU A 726 22.36 -20.07 32.44
N GLU A 727 21.52 -19.22 33.03
CA GLU A 727 20.91 -19.46 34.35
C GLU A 727 19.98 -20.68 34.32
N ALA A 728 19.19 -20.85 33.26
CA ALA A 728 18.37 -22.05 33.05
C ALA A 728 19.23 -23.31 32.83
N LEU A 729 20.34 -23.21 32.09
CA LEU A 729 21.23 -24.35 31.85
C LEU A 729 21.90 -24.85 33.12
N ARG A 730 22.41 -23.93 33.95
CA ARG A 730 22.95 -24.27 35.28
C ARG A 730 21.91 -24.93 36.19
N LEU A 731 20.64 -24.54 36.09
CA LEU A 731 19.54 -25.22 36.79
C LEU A 731 19.29 -26.63 36.23
N THR A 732 19.33 -26.84 34.91
CA THR A 732 19.20 -28.19 34.32
C THR A 732 20.33 -29.12 34.77
N GLU A 733 21.56 -28.65 34.75
CA GLU A 733 22.73 -29.40 35.22
C GLU A 733 22.63 -29.73 36.72
N TYR A 734 22.13 -28.79 37.53
CA TYR A 734 21.89 -29.00 38.96
C TYR A 734 20.77 -30.02 39.23
N GLU A 735 19.62 -29.91 38.58
CA GLU A 735 18.49 -30.84 38.79
C GLU A 735 18.82 -32.26 38.28
N GLU A 736 19.58 -32.41 37.19
CA GLU A 736 20.09 -33.71 36.75
C GLU A 736 21.13 -34.30 37.74
N SER A 737 21.97 -33.47 38.37
CA SER A 737 22.92 -33.96 39.40
C SER A 737 22.20 -34.49 40.65
N VAL A 738 21.22 -33.75 41.18
CA VAL A 738 20.45 -34.13 42.39
C VAL A 738 19.58 -35.37 42.14
N THR A 739 18.94 -35.47 40.98
CA THR A 739 18.16 -36.67 40.61
C THR A 739 19.05 -37.88 40.33
N GLY A 740 20.24 -37.68 39.79
CA GLY A 740 21.26 -38.72 39.61
C GLY A 740 21.75 -39.32 40.93
N GLU A 741 22.04 -38.49 41.93
CA GLU A 741 22.42 -38.95 43.27
C GLU A 741 21.26 -39.69 43.98
N SER A 742 20.03 -39.15 43.90
CA SER A 742 18.84 -39.82 44.46
C SER A 742 18.49 -41.14 43.77
N SER A 743 18.93 -41.36 42.53
CA SER A 743 18.80 -42.65 41.84
C SER A 743 19.84 -43.65 42.33
N ARG A 744 21.12 -43.25 42.41
CA ARG A 744 22.20 -44.11 42.92
C ARG A 744 21.98 -44.56 44.36
N HIS A 745 21.37 -43.72 45.20
CA HIS A 745 20.94 -44.07 46.57
C HIS A 745 19.68 -44.98 46.65
N ARG A 746 19.18 -45.50 45.52
CA ARG A 746 18.13 -46.55 45.47
C ARG A 746 18.58 -47.84 44.77
N GLU A 747 19.76 -47.83 44.14
CA GLU A 747 20.38 -49.01 43.53
C GLU A 747 21.51 -49.60 44.40
N LEU A 748 21.71 -49.02 45.59
CA LEU A 748 22.57 -49.46 46.69
C LEU A 748 21.70 -49.76 47.94
#